data_AF-A0A841K993-F1
#
_entry.id   AF-A0A841K993-F1
#
_cell.length_a   1.000
_cell.length_b   1.000
_cell.length_c   1.000
_cell.angle_alpha   90.00
_cell.angle_beta   90.00
_cell.angle_gamma   90.00
#
_symmetry.space_group_name_H-M   'P 1'
#
loop_
_entity.id
_entity.type
_entity.pdbx_description
1 polymer ?
#
loop_
_entity_poly.entity_id
_entity_poly.type
_entity_poly.pdbx_seq_one_letter_code
_entity_poly.pdbx_strand_id
1 'polypeptide(L)'
;MALLDVDERVAEAAETGQPRVFLLDREVLLLAWDVAQTVEAVVPLSVAGGLSIAPTASLRLTRAEGGTRLLWALRRPGGMTLNISLAASTPGERVDITVGAQEAVAPADAASLLGGLDAGGRIALLSALLNLWPSLFRLRRSRAYLTLLRSLLQTMAPNPPAAVVLARAADDSILVGTLLAAGFGRIDAVHAVGEAGLHRLEGTPHCAPLGRDGRQSVHLLADAAALAGPGVLIVFAGPDGLSVRALAEAGTRPPSMVRWLREKAQGAPGLREHLLRELSARSAAGQAMALEAQLRAPLQPRRVTGGGATPSAEIATALATASGTLVTGWYRDPSELVAGIETLTAEGPQDLTPGLHRFPVEIDGPGADIRLRATGFVVRAPAFPGAVPLLQPRFRLRLKSGAVHDLVPSPQPVDPAERRAAALRAVPPQHVDETVLAGTIAPVVARLHAEARERVGAPSPVAIGRPVERPRVSVVVPLYRVLDFLRFQIAAFAADPWFRDHAELIYVLDSPEQARDVEHLLTGLHLVYALPVKLVVMARNAGFARACNTGAAEARGAVLAMVNSDVVPTAPGWLPQLARRLDGRRGIGAVGPKLLFEDGSLQHAGMYFAQDHRGRWLNQHFYKGMPRDYAPACEERVVPAVTGACLVLTRALFDEVGGFTEDYVIGDYEDSDLCLKITARGRRILYVPAVELYHLERRSMRESADYMRGIAWQYNCALHAARWGDLITDIMQPRGSRRRRRERSLCA
;
A
#
# COMPACT_ATOMS: atom_id res chain seq x y z
N MET A 1 -70.41 -55.86 -20.74
CA MET A 1 -70.50 -56.44 -22.10
C MET A 1 -70.18 -55.32 -23.08
N ALA A 2 -69.10 -55.48 -23.88
CA ALA A 2 -68.60 -54.64 -24.99
C ALA A 2 -68.24 -53.16 -24.67
N LEU A 3 -66.97 -52.73 -24.74
CA LEU A 3 -66.04 -52.50 -25.88
C LEU A 3 -66.37 -51.26 -26.73
N LEU A 4 -65.44 -50.29 -26.69
CA LEU A 4 -64.81 -49.49 -27.78
C LEU A 4 -64.28 -48.18 -27.15
N ASP A 5 -63.00 -48.13 -26.80
CA ASP A 5 -61.83 -47.70 -27.60
C ASP A 5 -61.54 -46.20 -27.43
N VAL A 6 -60.59 -45.88 -26.56
CA VAL A 6 -59.97 -44.55 -26.41
C VAL A 6 -58.46 -44.78 -26.43
N ASP A 7 -57.90 -44.65 -27.62
CA ASP A 7 -56.46 -44.76 -27.85
C ASP A 7 -55.84 -43.35 -27.74
N GLU A 8 -55.50 -42.97 -26.51
CA GLU A 8 -54.63 -41.85 -26.19
C GLU A 8 -53.57 -42.33 -25.21
N ARG A 9 -52.44 -42.85 -25.74
CA ARG A 9 -51.11 -42.91 -25.13
C ARG A 9 -50.18 -43.66 -26.07
N VAL A 10 -49.21 -42.96 -26.65
CA VAL A 10 -47.76 -43.27 -26.67
C VAL A 10 -47.14 -42.25 -27.63
N ALA A 11 -46.70 -41.11 -27.08
CA ALA A 11 -45.70 -40.29 -27.74
C ALA A 11 -44.33 -40.92 -27.45
N GLU A 12 -43.76 -41.46 -28.53
CA GLU A 12 -42.40 -41.96 -28.75
C GLU A 12 -41.39 -41.85 -27.60
N ALA A 13 -40.93 -43.01 -27.14
CA ALA A 13 -39.66 -43.17 -26.46
C ALA A 13 -38.52 -42.71 -27.37
N ALA A 14 -37.82 -41.64 -26.99
CA ALA A 14 -36.65 -41.16 -27.72
C ALA A 14 -35.53 -42.22 -27.71
N GLU A 15 -35.08 -42.58 -28.91
CA GLU A 15 -34.01 -43.54 -29.19
C GLU A 15 -32.73 -43.26 -28.39
N THR A 16 -32.43 -44.14 -27.44
CA THR A 16 -31.07 -44.37 -26.96
C THR A 16 -30.28 -45.09 -28.05
N GLY A 17 -29.24 -44.47 -28.63
CA GLY A 17 -28.25 -45.21 -29.44
C GLY A 17 -27.34 -44.35 -30.32
N GLN A 18 -27.87 -43.35 -31.02
CA GLN A 18 -27.08 -42.59 -31.99
C GLN A 18 -26.53 -41.25 -31.45
N PRO A 19 -25.26 -40.92 -31.71
CA PRO A 19 -24.70 -39.60 -31.43
C PRO A 19 -25.39 -38.51 -32.26
N ARG A 20 -25.67 -37.38 -31.63
CA ARG A 20 -26.26 -36.19 -32.25
C ARG A 20 -25.18 -35.15 -32.52
N VAL A 21 -25.30 -34.43 -33.64
CA VAL A 21 -24.34 -33.38 -34.04
C VAL A 21 -25.06 -32.03 -34.09
N PHE A 22 -24.48 -31.03 -33.45
CA PHE A 22 -25.00 -29.67 -33.40
C PHE A 22 -23.92 -28.63 -33.72
N LEU A 23 -24.34 -27.40 -34.03
CA LEU A 23 -23.45 -26.24 -34.11
C LEU A 23 -23.57 -25.36 -32.85
N LEU A 24 -22.44 -25.09 -32.20
CA LEU A 24 -22.31 -24.04 -31.18
C LEU A 24 -22.08 -22.65 -31.78
N ASP A 25 -21.42 -22.64 -32.95
CA ASP A 25 -21.19 -21.48 -33.80
C ASP A 25 -20.92 -21.98 -35.23
N ARG A 26 -20.73 -21.08 -36.21
CA ARG A 26 -20.53 -21.43 -37.63
C ARG A 26 -19.50 -22.53 -37.90
N GLU A 27 -18.44 -22.59 -37.10
CA GLU A 27 -17.33 -23.52 -37.29
C GLU A 27 -17.12 -24.49 -36.11
N VAL A 28 -17.99 -24.47 -35.10
CA VAL A 28 -17.78 -25.23 -33.87
C VAL A 28 -18.87 -26.29 -33.74
N LEU A 29 -18.48 -27.54 -33.95
CA LEU A 29 -19.35 -28.71 -33.82
C LEU A 29 -19.40 -29.13 -32.35
N LEU A 30 -20.59 -29.52 -31.91
CA LEU A 30 -20.85 -30.18 -30.64
C LEU A 30 -21.51 -31.53 -30.90
N LEU A 31 -20.79 -32.58 -30.54
CA LEU A 31 -21.24 -33.96 -30.60
C LEU A 31 -21.79 -34.33 -29.22
N ALA A 32 -22.99 -34.89 -29.17
CA ALA A 32 -23.62 -35.35 -27.94
C ALA A 32 -24.05 -36.81 -28.08
N TRP A 33 -23.59 -37.66 -27.17
CA TRP A 33 -23.91 -39.08 -27.18
C TRP A 33 -24.42 -39.53 -25.81
N ASP A 34 -25.63 -40.06 -25.79
CA ASP A 34 -26.26 -40.61 -24.59
C ASP A 34 -26.02 -42.11 -24.51
N VAL A 35 -25.34 -42.55 -23.45
CA VAL A 35 -25.07 -43.96 -23.17
C VAL A 35 -25.77 -44.39 -21.89
N ALA A 36 -26.29 -45.62 -21.89
CA ALA A 36 -27.01 -46.17 -20.74
C ALA A 36 -26.08 -46.46 -19.54
N GLN A 37 -24.80 -46.69 -19.80
CA GLN A 37 -23.80 -46.99 -18.77
C GLN A 37 -23.20 -45.73 -18.13
N THR A 38 -22.80 -45.85 -16.87
CA THR A 38 -21.99 -44.83 -16.19
C THR A 38 -20.55 -44.91 -16.70
N VAL A 39 -20.06 -43.83 -17.29
CA VAL A 39 -18.72 -43.75 -17.85
C VAL A 39 -17.82 -43.00 -16.89
N GLU A 40 -16.69 -43.59 -16.50
CA GLU A 40 -15.73 -42.95 -15.58
C GLU A 40 -14.91 -41.84 -16.23
N ALA A 41 -14.50 -42.01 -17.49
CA ALA A 41 -13.66 -41.06 -18.23
C ALA A 41 -14.15 -40.89 -19.67
N VAL A 42 -14.14 -39.64 -20.17
CA VAL A 42 -14.47 -39.37 -21.57
C VAL A 42 -13.28 -39.75 -22.44
N VAL A 43 -13.47 -40.66 -23.40
CA VAL A 43 -12.43 -41.01 -24.36
C VAL A 43 -12.24 -39.84 -25.33
N PRO A 44 -11.00 -39.38 -25.59
CA PRO A 44 -10.75 -38.39 -26.63
C PRO A 44 -11.31 -38.85 -27.97
N LEU A 45 -11.95 -37.95 -28.71
CA LEU A 45 -12.43 -38.28 -30.06
C LEU A 45 -11.23 -38.59 -30.98
N SER A 46 -11.42 -39.48 -31.94
CA SER A 46 -10.44 -39.71 -33.01
C SER A 46 -11.05 -39.43 -34.37
N VAL A 47 -10.26 -38.86 -35.27
CA VAL A 47 -10.67 -38.53 -36.64
C VAL A 47 -9.89 -39.40 -37.61
N ALA A 48 -10.59 -39.97 -38.58
CA ALA A 48 -9.97 -40.85 -39.57
C ALA A 48 -8.84 -40.13 -40.33
N GLY A 49 -7.79 -40.89 -40.69
CA GLY A 49 -6.62 -40.36 -41.40
C GLY A 49 -5.57 -39.67 -40.52
N GLY A 50 -5.67 -39.78 -39.19
CA GLY A 50 -4.67 -39.21 -38.26
C GLY A 50 -4.68 -37.68 -38.19
N LEU A 51 -5.74 -37.05 -38.70
CA LEU A 51 -5.93 -35.60 -38.64
C LEU A 51 -6.05 -35.13 -37.18
N SER A 52 -5.06 -34.36 -36.73
CA SER A 52 -5.12 -33.68 -35.44
C SER A 52 -6.02 -32.45 -35.56
N ILE A 53 -7.20 -32.49 -34.96
CA ILE A 53 -8.09 -31.33 -34.86
C ILE A 53 -7.84 -30.67 -33.51
N ALA A 54 -7.44 -29.40 -33.53
CA ALA A 54 -7.30 -28.59 -32.34
C ALA A 54 -7.90 -27.19 -32.59
N PRO A 55 -8.58 -26.59 -31.59
CA PRO A 55 -8.81 -27.15 -30.26
C PRO A 55 -9.97 -28.17 -30.24
N THR A 56 -9.91 -29.10 -29.29
CA THR A 56 -10.99 -30.04 -28.92
C THR A 56 -11.25 -29.98 -27.43
N ALA A 57 -12.49 -30.17 -27.01
CA ALA A 57 -12.85 -30.30 -25.60
C ALA A 57 -13.88 -31.40 -25.43
N SER A 58 -13.93 -32.01 -24.25
CA SER A 58 -14.90 -33.05 -23.94
C SER A 58 -15.46 -32.87 -22.53
N LEU A 59 -16.69 -33.35 -22.32
CA LEU A 59 -17.38 -33.23 -21.04
C LEU A 59 -18.27 -34.45 -20.79
N ARG A 60 -18.25 -34.92 -19.54
CA ARG A 60 -19.12 -35.97 -19.02
C ARG A 60 -20.25 -35.32 -18.23
N LEU A 61 -21.48 -35.72 -18.50
CA LEU A 61 -22.67 -35.21 -17.82
C LEU A 61 -23.53 -36.36 -17.30
N THR A 62 -24.06 -36.21 -16.09
CA THR A 62 -24.97 -37.18 -15.46
C THR A 62 -26.41 -37.01 -15.93
N ARG A 63 -27.13 -38.12 -16.07
CA ARG A 63 -28.51 -38.16 -16.59
C ARG A 63 -29.51 -38.51 -15.48
N ALA A 64 -30.73 -37.97 -15.59
CA ALA A 64 -31.79 -38.13 -14.58
C ALA A 64 -32.31 -39.57 -14.47
N GLU A 65 -32.31 -40.32 -15.58
CA GLU A 65 -32.80 -41.70 -15.67
C GLU A 65 -31.66 -42.74 -15.51
N GLY A 66 -30.45 -42.30 -15.13
CA GLY A 66 -29.25 -43.12 -15.13
C GLY A 66 -28.46 -43.06 -16.44
N GLY A 67 -27.18 -43.47 -16.39
CA GLY A 67 -26.24 -43.39 -17.51
C GLY A 67 -25.53 -42.05 -17.65
N THR A 68 -24.87 -41.85 -18.80
CA THR A 68 -23.97 -40.69 -19.04
C THR A 68 -24.26 -40.04 -20.39
N ARG A 69 -24.26 -38.70 -20.44
CA ARG A 69 -24.14 -37.94 -21.70
C ARG A 69 -22.68 -37.53 -21.88
N LEU A 70 -22.08 -37.96 -22.98
CA LEU A 70 -20.74 -37.58 -23.40
C LEU A 70 -20.84 -36.46 -24.44
N LEU A 71 -20.09 -35.39 -24.23
CA LEU A 71 -20.00 -34.27 -25.15
C LEU A 71 -18.59 -34.12 -25.69
N TRP A 72 -18.47 -33.79 -26.98
CA TRP A 72 -17.23 -33.34 -27.60
C TRP A 72 -17.47 -32.09 -28.41
N ALA A 73 -16.65 -31.07 -28.20
CA ALA A 73 -16.62 -29.86 -29.01
C ALA A 73 -15.33 -29.84 -29.84
N LEU A 74 -15.44 -29.47 -31.12
CA LEU A 74 -14.30 -29.34 -32.03
C LEU A 74 -14.51 -28.22 -33.05
N ARG A 75 -13.42 -27.61 -33.52
CA ARG A 75 -13.49 -26.69 -34.66
C ARG A 75 -13.43 -27.47 -35.97
N ARG A 76 -14.40 -27.24 -36.84
CA ARG A 76 -14.44 -27.81 -38.19
C ARG A 76 -13.40 -27.14 -39.09
N PRO A 77 -12.39 -27.86 -39.60
CA PRO A 77 -11.42 -27.29 -40.53
C PRO A 77 -12.05 -27.10 -41.92
N GLY A 78 -12.17 -25.85 -42.37
CA GLY A 78 -12.40 -25.51 -43.80
C GLY A 78 -13.59 -26.19 -44.50
N GLY A 79 -14.68 -26.51 -43.78
CA GLY A 79 -15.84 -27.17 -44.38
C GLY A 79 -15.57 -28.58 -44.91
N MET A 80 -14.53 -29.26 -44.43
CA MET A 80 -14.21 -30.63 -44.85
C MET A 80 -15.22 -31.64 -44.30
N THR A 81 -15.33 -32.79 -44.97
CA THR A 81 -16.01 -33.97 -44.41
C THR A 81 -15.16 -34.55 -43.29
N LEU A 82 -15.78 -34.79 -42.12
CA LEU A 82 -15.10 -35.33 -40.95
C LEU A 82 -15.66 -36.71 -40.62
N ASN A 83 -14.80 -37.73 -40.60
CA ASN A 83 -15.13 -39.08 -40.13
C ASN A 83 -14.61 -39.21 -38.70
N ILE A 84 -15.53 -39.21 -37.72
CA ILE A 84 -15.24 -39.11 -36.30
C ILE A 84 -15.62 -40.42 -35.61
N SER A 85 -14.67 -41.04 -34.92
CA SER A 85 -14.91 -42.17 -34.04
C SER A 85 -15.08 -41.69 -32.59
N LEU A 86 -16.23 -41.99 -31.99
CA LEU A 86 -16.53 -41.78 -30.58
C LEU A 86 -16.48 -43.10 -29.82
N ALA A 87 -16.01 -43.07 -28.57
CA ALA A 87 -15.97 -44.25 -27.70
C ALA A 87 -16.44 -43.89 -26.29
N ALA A 88 -17.26 -44.76 -25.69
CA ALA A 88 -17.84 -44.53 -24.37
C ALA A 88 -16.93 -45.00 -23.23
N SER A 89 -16.03 -45.97 -23.46
CA SER A 89 -14.98 -46.40 -22.52
C SER A 89 -13.93 -47.24 -23.28
N THR A 90 -12.83 -47.62 -22.62
CA THR A 90 -11.87 -48.59 -23.16
C THR A 90 -11.87 -49.86 -22.30
N PRO A 91 -12.30 -51.04 -22.82
CA PRO A 91 -12.88 -51.33 -24.14
C PRO A 91 -14.42 -51.24 -24.08
N GLY A 92 -14.99 -50.17 -24.66
CA GLY A 92 -16.42 -49.89 -24.66
C GLY A 92 -17.00 -49.73 -26.06
N GLU A 93 -18.32 -49.50 -26.09
CA GLU A 93 -19.11 -49.17 -27.27
C GLU A 93 -18.45 -48.04 -28.09
N ARG A 94 -18.33 -48.25 -29.41
CA ARG A 94 -17.70 -47.32 -30.36
C ARG A 94 -18.66 -47.02 -31.49
N VAL A 95 -18.81 -45.75 -31.84
CA VAL A 95 -19.67 -45.29 -32.92
C VAL A 95 -18.89 -44.37 -33.84
N ASP A 96 -18.95 -44.64 -35.14
CA ASP A 96 -18.35 -43.83 -36.19
C ASP A 96 -19.42 -42.96 -36.85
N ILE A 97 -19.14 -41.67 -36.97
CA ILE A 97 -20.05 -40.66 -37.51
C ILE A 97 -19.34 -39.93 -38.65
N THR A 98 -20.04 -39.69 -39.75
CA THR A 98 -19.54 -38.87 -40.85
C THR A 98 -20.30 -37.55 -40.86
N VAL A 99 -19.60 -36.42 -40.76
CA VAL A 99 -20.17 -35.07 -40.90
C VAL A 99 -19.71 -34.50 -42.24
N GLY A 100 -20.58 -34.54 -43.24
CA GLY A 100 -20.29 -34.20 -44.64
C GLY A 100 -20.00 -32.72 -44.87
N ALA A 101 -19.10 -32.39 -45.79
CA ALA A 101 -18.62 -31.03 -46.11
C ALA A 101 -19.72 -29.96 -46.24
N GLN A 102 -20.83 -30.31 -46.91
CA GLN A 102 -21.99 -29.45 -47.14
C GLN A 102 -23.24 -29.87 -46.36
N GLU A 103 -23.09 -30.78 -45.39
CA GLU A 103 -24.20 -31.24 -44.57
C GLU A 103 -24.72 -30.09 -43.69
N ALA A 104 -26.03 -29.86 -43.77
CA ALA A 104 -26.71 -28.84 -42.97
C ALA A 104 -26.86 -29.34 -41.53
N VAL A 105 -25.88 -29.01 -40.69
CA VAL A 105 -25.92 -29.32 -39.25
C VAL A 105 -26.81 -28.29 -38.54
N ALA A 106 -27.77 -28.77 -37.75
CA ALA A 106 -28.67 -27.89 -36.99
C ALA A 106 -27.91 -27.13 -35.89
N PRO A 107 -28.30 -25.88 -35.60
CA PRO A 107 -27.80 -25.17 -34.41
C PRO A 107 -28.23 -25.93 -33.16
N ALA A 108 -27.36 -25.96 -32.15
CA ALA A 108 -27.75 -26.49 -30.84
C ALA A 108 -28.88 -25.63 -30.25
N ASP A 109 -29.83 -26.28 -29.59
CA ASP A 109 -30.91 -25.65 -28.85
C ASP A 109 -30.94 -26.13 -27.39
N ALA A 110 -31.62 -25.38 -26.53
CA ALA A 110 -31.63 -25.64 -25.10
C ALA A 110 -32.32 -26.95 -24.72
N ALA A 111 -33.38 -27.34 -25.42
CA ALA A 111 -34.13 -28.56 -25.12
C ALA A 111 -33.29 -29.80 -25.44
N SER A 112 -32.61 -29.79 -26.60
CA SER A 112 -31.73 -30.89 -27.03
C SER A 112 -30.55 -31.11 -26.09
N LEU A 113 -29.98 -30.04 -25.53
CA LEU A 113 -28.80 -30.10 -24.66
C LEU A 113 -29.13 -30.40 -23.19
N LEU A 114 -30.21 -29.82 -22.65
CA LEU A 114 -30.59 -30.00 -21.24
C LEU A 114 -31.50 -31.22 -21.01
N GLY A 115 -32.21 -31.68 -22.05
CA GLY A 115 -33.14 -32.81 -21.97
C GLY A 115 -32.45 -34.08 -21.47
N GLY A 116 -33.04 -34.73 -20.46
CA GLY A 116 -32.53 -35.96 -19.86
C GLY A 116 -31.36 -35.80 -18.89
N LEU A 117 -30.82 -34.58 -18.69
CA LEU A 117 -29.79 -34.31 -17.69
C LEU A 117 -30.39 -34.06 -16.30
N ASP A 118 -29.72 -34.57 -15.27
CA ASP A 118 -30.01 -34.24 -13.87
C ASP A 118 -29.47 -32.84 -13.51
N ALA A 119 -29.68 -32.40 -12.26
CA ALA A 119 -29.22 -31.09 -11.81
C ALA A 119 -27.69 -30.93 -11.93
N GLY A 120 -26.92 -31.96 -11.57
CA GLY A 120 -25.46 -31.94 -11.62
C GLY A 120 -24.93 -31.85 -13.06
N GLY A 121 -25.51 -32.61 -13.98
CA GLY A 121 -25.19 -32.58 -15.41
C GLY A 121 -25.53 -31.23 -16.05
N ARG A 122 -26.66 -30.62 -15.68
CA ARG A 122 -26.99 -29.26 -16.17
C ARG A 122 -25.99 -28.21 -15.69
N ILE A 123 -25.59 -28.28 -14.42
CA ILE A 123 -24.57 -27.37 -13.86
C ILE A 123 -23.23 -27.58 -14.55
N ALA A 124 -22.77 -28.82 -14.71
CA ALA A 124 -21.50 -29.13 -15.37
C ALA A 124 -21.46 -28.61 -16.81
N LEU A 125 -22.55 -28.79 -17.58
CA LEU A 125 -22.69 -28.26 -18.93
C LEU A 125 -22.54 -26.74 -18.97
N LEU A 126 -23.34 -26.03 -18.17
CA LEU A 126 -23.32 -24.58 -18.14
C LEU A 126 -21.97 -24.03 -17.65
N SER A 127 -21.36 -24.67 -16.66
CA SER A 127 -20.03 -24.31 -16.17
C SER A 127 -18.96 -24.41 -17.27
N ALA A 128 -19.01 -25.44 -18.12
CA ALA A 128 -18.10 -25.57 -19.25
C ALA A 128 -18.35 -24.48 -20.32
N LEU A 129 -19.62 -24.19 -20.61
CA LEU A 129 -20.04 -23.16 -21.56
C LEU A 129 -19.82 -21.71 -21.05
N LEU A 130 -19.71 -21.48 -19.74
CA LEU A 130 -19.41 -20.16 -19.19
C LEU A 130 -17.91 -19.90 -19.04
N ASN A 131 -17.12 -20.96 -18.81
CA ASN A 131 -15.70 -20.84 -18.45
C ASN A 131 -14.74 -21.18 -19.59
N LEU A 132 -14.40 -22.46 -19.76
CA LEU A 132 -13.25 -22.88 -20.56
C LEU A 132 -13.53 -22.82 -22.06
N TRP A 133 -14.70 -23.31 -22.49
CA TRP A 133 -15.02 -23.49 -23.91
C TRP A 133 -15.10 -22.17 -24.69
N PRO A 134 -15.66 -21.07 -24.15
CA PRO A 134 -15.71 -19.79 -24.87
C PRO A 134 -14.35 -19.24 -25.27
N SER A 135 -13.35 -19.38 -24.40
CA SER A 135 -11.98 -18.93 -24.69
C SER A 135 -11.32 -19.87 -25.69
N LEU A 136 -11.46 -21.19 -25.48
CA LEU A 136 -10.87 -22.22 -26.33
C LEU A 136 -11.36 -22.10 -27.79
N PHE A 137 -12.66 -21.87 -27.98
CA PHE A 137 -13.30 -21.82 -29.30
C PHE A 137 -13.60 -20.40 -29.80
N ARG A 138 -13.13 -19.35 -29.13
CA ARG A 138 -13.38 -17.93 -29.49
C ARG A 138 -14.86 -17.56 -29.60
N LEU A 139 -15.71 -18.13 -28.73
CA LEU A 139 -17.17 -18.00 -28.81
C LEU A 139 -17.73 -16.77 -28.08
N ARG A 140 -16.92 -16.05 -27.30
CA ARG A 140 -17.39 -14.97 -26.39
C ARG A 140 -18.20 -13.86 -27.06
N ARG A 141 -18.04 -13.65 -28.37
CA ARG A 141 -18.78 -12.65 -29.17
C ARG A 141 -19.62 -13.26 -30.30
N SER A 142 -19.69 -14.60 -30.40
CA SER A 142 -20.54 -15.23 -31.42
C SER A 142 -22.01 -15.01 -31.08
N ARG A 143 -22.77 -14.46 -32.03
CA ARG A 143 -24.21 -14.24 -31.85
C ARG A 143 -24.97 -15.54 -31.68
N ALA A 144 -24.64 -16.57 -32.48
CA ALA A 144 -25.28 -17.89 -32.38
C ALA A 144 -25.05 -18.50 -31.00
N TYR A 145 -23.81 -18.45 -30.52
CA TYR A 145 -23.44 -18.93 -29.20
C TYR A 145 -24.15 -18.20 -28.06
N LEU A 146 -24.19 -16.87 -28.13
CA LEU A 146 -24.83 -16.04 -27.09
C LEU A 146 -26.35 -16.25 -27.05
N THR A 147 -26.99 -16.44 -28.20
CA THR A 147 -28.42 -16.78 -28.27
C THR A 147 -28.70 -18.14 -27.62
N LEU A 148 -27.89 -19.17 -27.94
CA LEU A 148 -27.99 -20.48 -27.31
C LEU A 148 -27.77 -20.38 -25.79
N LEU A 149 -26.71 -19.69 -25.37
CA LEU A 149 -26.36 -19.56 -23.95
C LEU A 149 -27.47 -18.85 -23.17
N ARG A 150 -28.07 -17.77 -23.72
CA ARG A 150 -29.22 -17.10 -23.10
C ARG A 150 -30.43 -18.04 -23.00
N SER A 151 -30.73 -18.79 -24.07
CA SER A 151 -31.82 -19.78 -24.07
C SER A 151 -31.62 -20.88 -23.01
N LEU A 152 -30.40 -21.40 -22.87
CA LEU A 152 -30.05 -22.37 -21.83
C LEU A 152 -30.24 -21.79 -20.42
N LEU A 153 -29.76 -20.56 -20.18
CA LEU A 153 -29.88 -19.89 -18.89
C LEU A 153 -31.34 -19.56 -18.54
N GLN A 154 -32.15 -19.16 -19.52
CA GLN A 154 -33.58 -18.90 -19.35
C GLN A 154 -34.37 -20.20 -19.13
N THR A 155 -33.97 -21.30 -19.74
CA THR A 155 -34.60 -22.61 -19.47
C THR A 155 -34.34 -23.06 -18.03
N MET A 156 -33.15 -22.74 -17.50
CA MET A 156 -32.76 -23.03 -16.11
C MET A 156 -33.43 -22.11 -15.09
N ALA A 157 -33.64 -20.84 -15.45
CA ALA A 157 -34.31 -19.85 -14.64
C ALA A 157 -35.26 -19.02 -15.53
N PRO A 158 -36.52 -19.47 -15.72
CA PRO A 158 -37.47 -18.81 -16.61
C PRO A 158 -37.79 -17.37 -16.19
N ASN A 159 -37.87 -17.16 -14.88
CA ASN A 159 -38.11 -15.85 -14.26
C ASN A 159 -36.94 -15.53 -13.31
N PRO A 160 -35.76 -15.17 -13.85
CA PRO A 160 -34.58 -14.94 -13.03
C PRO A 160 -34.79 -13.70 -12.15
N PRO A 161 -34.48 -13.74 -10.84
CA PRO A 161 -34.61 -12.57 -9.98
C PRO A 161 -33.76 -11.39 -10.47
N ALA A 162 -34.17 -10.18 -10.13
CA ALA A 162 -33.48 -8.97 -10.58
C ALA A 162 -32.12 -8.78 -9.89
N ALA A 163 -31.13 -8.35 -10.66
CA ALA A 163 -29.94 -7.64 -10.18
C ALA A 163 -30.09 -6.16 -10.55
N VAL A 164 -29.77 -5.25 -9.63
CA VAL A 164 -30.03 -3.81 -9.78
C VAL A 164 -28.72 -3.04 -9.75
N VAL A 165 -28.56 -2.08 -10.65
CA VAL A 165 -27.46 -1.12 -10.57
C VAL A 165 -27.74 -0.13 -9.43
N LEU A 166 -26.99 -0.27 -8.35
CA LEU A 166 -27.14 0.50 -7.12
C LEU A 166 -26.47 1.88 -7.19
N ALA A 167 -25.32 1.96 -7.84
CA ALA A 167 -24.54 3.19 -7.94
C ALA A 167 -23.57 3.19 -9.13
N ARG A 168 -23.22 4.38 -9.63
CA ARG A 168 -22.03 4.58 -10.49
C ARG A 168 -20.80 4.66 -9.60
N ALA A 169 -19.91 3.69 -9.72
CA ALA A 169 -18.72 3.56 -8.90
C ALA A 169 -17.61 4.49 -9.39
N ALA A 170 -17.23 4.38 -10.66
CA ALA A 170 -16.29 5.26 -11.35
C ALA A 170 -16.76 5.43 -12.80
N ASP A 171 -15.98 6.08 -13.66
CA ASP A 171 -16.34 6.27 -15.08
C ASP A 171 -16.52 4.93 -15.82
N ASP A 172 -15.77 3.90 -15.43
CA ASP A 172 -15.77 2.57 -16.04
C ASP A 172 -16.52 1.49 -15.22
N SER A 173 -16.95 1.82 -14.00
CA SER A 173 -17.37 0.82 -13.01
C SER A 173 -18.73 1.15 -12.39
N ILE A 174 -19.56 0.13 -12.17
CA ILE A 174 -20.86 0.22 -11.51
C ILE A 174 -20.96 -0.75 -10.33
N LEU A 175 -21.74 -0.37 -9.33
CA LEU A 175 -22.11 -1.24 -8.21
C LEU A 175 -23.42 -1.93 -8.53
N VAL A 176 -23.41 -3.26 -8.52
CA VAL A 176 -24.60 -4.10 -8.72
C VAL A 176 -24.96 -4.77 -7.40
N GLY A 177 -26.26 -4.81 -7.09
CA GLY A 177 -26.82 -5.51 -5.93
C GLY A 177 -27.83 -6.56 -6.33
N THR A 178 -27.86 -7.68 -5.62
CA THR A 178 -28.85 -8.75 -5.79
C THR A 178 -29.04 -9.55 -4.51
N LEU A 179 -30.02 -10.46 -4.51
CA LEU A 179 -30.24 -11.44 -3.45
C LEU A 179 -29.96 -12.85 -3.98
N LEU A 180 -29.18 -13.63 -3.23
CA LEU A 180 -29.00 -15.07 -3.42
C LEU A 180 -29.78 -15.86 -2.35
N ALA A 181 -30.14 -17.10 -2.66
CA ALA A 181 -30.81 -17.99 -1.72
C ALA A 181 -29.85 -18.41 -0.60
N ALA A 182 -30.38 -18.72 0.60
CA ALA A 182 -29.61 -19.36 1.65
C ALA A 182 -28.94 -20.64 1.13
N GLY A 183 -27.65 -20.81 1.45
CA GLY A 183 -26.91 -22.01 1.11
C GLY A 183 -26.30 -22.05 -0.30
N PHE A 184 -26.35 -20.97 -1.10
CA PHE A 184 -25.61 -20.93 -2.38
C PHE A 184 -24.10 -21.17 -2.19
N GLY A 185 -23.57 -20.81 -1.01
CA GLY A 185 -22.18 -21.07 -0.65
C GLY A 185 -21.21 -20.11 -1.33
N ARG A 186 -20.00 -20.61 -1.61
CA ARG A 186 -18.91 -19.80 -2.17
C ARG A 186 -19.18 -19.47 -3.64
N ILE A 187 -18.95 -18.22 -4.02
CA ILE A 187 -18.98 -17.78 -5.41
C ILE A 187 -17.56 -17.87 -5.97
N ASP A 188 -17.35 -18.76 -6.95
CA ASP A 188 -16.06 -18.97 -7.62
C ASP A 188 -15.89 -18.06 -8.86
N ALA A 189 -17.01 -17.72 -9.52
CA ALA A 189 -17.02 -16.81 -10.66
C ALA A 189 -18.36 -16.09 -10.82
N VAL A 190 -18.31 -14.90 -11.43
CA VAL A 190 -19.49 -14.19 -11.89
C VAL A 190 -19.33 -13.86 -13.37
N HIS A 191 -20.36 -14.16 -14.16
CA HIS A 191 -20.38 -13.92 -15.60
C HIS A 191 -21.50 -12.97 -15.98
N ALA A 192 -21.28 -12.15 -17.00
CA ALA A 192 -22.31 -11.37 -17.66
C ALA A 192 -22.51 -11.88 -19.09
N VAL A 193 -23.77 -12.11 -19.47
CA VAL A 193 -24.18 -12.56 -20.79
C VAL A 193 -25.17 -11.56 -21.36
N GLY A 194 -24.79 -10.87 -22.42
CA GLY A 194 -25.64 -9.90 -23.11
C GLY A 194 -25.19 -9.65 -24.54
N GLU A 195 -25.68 -8.57 -25.15
CA GLU A 195 -25.30 -8.18 -26.51
C GLU A 195 -23.82 -7.79 -26.61
N ALA A 196 -23.25 -7.25 -25.54
CA ALA A 196 -21.82 -6.95 -25.43
C ALA A 196 -20.93 -8.21 -25.43
N GLY A 197 -21.51 -9.41 -25.27
CA GLY A 197 -20.80 -10.68 -25.24
C GLY A 197 -20.92 -11.43 -23.91
N LEU A 198 -20.10 -12.49 -23.78
CA LEU A 198 -19.87 -13.25 -22.55
C LEU A 198 -18.60 -12.74 -21.86
N HIS A 199 -18.79 -12.06 -20.74
CA HIS A 199 -17.73 -11.48 -19.92
C HIS A 199 -17.64 -12.22 -18.58
N ARG A 200 -16.42 -12.45 -18.10
CA ARG A 200 -16.20 -12.78 -16.67
C ARG A 200 -16.03 -11.44 -15.96
N LEU A 201 -16.82 -11.18 -14.93
CA LEU A 201 -16.74 -9.93 -14.20
C LEU A 201 -15.56 -10.00 -13.22
N GLU A 202 -14.61 -9.08 -13.39
CA GLU A 202 -13.45 -8.95 -12.52
C GLU A 202 -13.88 -8.30 -11.19
N GLY A 203 -13.67 -9.00 -10.08
CA GLY A 203 -14.00 -8.52 -8.73
C GLY A 203 -14.56 -9.62 -7.83
N THR A 204 -14.37 -9.47 -6.53
CA THR A 204 -14.93 -10.39 -5.54
C THR A 204 -16.29 -9.87 -5.08
N PRO A 205 -17.39 -10.64 -5.16
CA PRO A 205 -18.66 -10.20 -4.59
C PRO A 205 -18.58 -10.10 -3.06
N HIS A 206 -19.13 -9.03 -2.49
CA HIS A 206 -19.40 -8.96 -1.06
C HIS A 206 -20.74 -9.61 -0.75
N CYS A 207 -20.70 -10.69 0.02
CA CYS A 207 -21.89 -11.37 0.51
C CYS A 207 -22.14 -10.97 1.97
N ALA A 208 -23.22 -10.24 2.21
CA ALA A 208 -23.63 -9.86 3.56
C ALA A 208 -24.06 -11.11 4.37
N PRO A 209 -24.11 -11.04 5.71
CA PRO A 209 -24.74 -12.09 6.52
C PRO A 209 -26.19 -12.35 6.09
N LEU A 210 -26.65 -13.58 6.32
CA LEU A 210 -28.04 -13.99 6.01
C LEU A 210 -29.06 -13.05 6.67
N GLY A 211 -29.98 -12.53 5.86
CA GLY A 211 -31.10 -11.73 6.33
C GLY A 211 -32.14 -12.58 7.07
N ARG A 212 -33.06 -11.92 7.78
CA ARG A 212 -34.18 -12.58 8.48
C ARG A 212 -35.12 -13.33 7.52
N ASP A 213 -35.10 -12.97 6.24
CA ASP A 213 -35.84 -13.58 5.15
C ASP A 213 -35.14 -14.83 4.56
N GLY A 214 -34.00 -15.25 5.14
CA GLY A 214 -33.23 -16.37 4.64
C GLY A 214 -32.55 -16.11 3.29
N ARG A 215 -32.39 -14.83 2.89
CA ARG A 215 -31.68 -14.46 1.67
C ARG A 215 -30.37 -13.76 2.00
N GLN A 216 -29.41 -13.92 1.11
CA GLN A 216 -28.09 -13.31 1.22
C GLN A 216 -27.98 -12.13 0.27
N SER A 217 -27.71 -10.93 0.80
CA SER A 217 -27.47 -9.76 -0.05
C SER A 217 -26.07 -9.81 -0.62
N VAL A 218 -25.95 -9.64 -1.94
CA VAL A 218 -24.69 -9.70 -2.67
C VAL A 218 -24.46 -8.39 -3.42
N HIS A 219 -23.27 -7.83 -3.26
CA HIS A 219 -22.84 -6.60 -3.91
C HIS A 219 -21.59 -6.87 -4.74
N LEU A 220 -21.55 -6.39 -5.98
CA LEU A 220 -20.43 -6.59 -6.90
C LEU A 220 -20.10 -5.28 -7.60
N LEU A 221 -18.81 -4.91 -7.59
CA LEU A 221 -18.30 -3.91 -8.53
C LEU A 221 -18.00 -4.59 -9.86
N ALA A 222 -18.55 -4.04 -10.94
CA ALA A 222 -18.42 -4.60 -12.28
C ALA A 222 -18.15 -3.51 -13.31
N ASP A 223 -17.50 -3.87 -14.41
CA ASP A 223 -17.27 -2.97 -15.53
C ASP A 223 -18.60 -2.61 -16.20
N ALA A 224 -18.85 -1.30 -16.36
CA ALA A 224 -20.06 -0.78 -16.97
C ALA A 224 -20.24 -1.31 -18.42
N ALA A 225 -19.14 -1.45 -19.15
CA ALA A 225 -19.14 -1.95 -20.52
C ALA A 225 -19.57 -3.43 -20.63
N ALA A 226 -19.23 -4.26 -19.64
CA ALA A 226 -19.61 -5.68 -19.61
C ALA A 226 -21.12 -5.87 -19.35
N LEU A 227 -21.77 -4.85 -18.78
CA LEU A 227 -23.18 -4.84 -18.40
C LEU A 227 -24.02 -3.89 -19.28
N ALA A 228 -23.50 -3.49 -20.44
CA ALA A 228 -24.18 -2.61 -21.37
C ALA A 228 -25.21 -3.36 -22.24
N GLY A 229 -26.33 -2.68 -22.53
CA GLY A 229 -27.40 -3.18 -23.40
C GLY A 229 -28.55 -3.85 -22.63
N PRO A 230 -29.69 -4.10 -23.31
CA PRO A 230 -30.88 -4.67 -22.68
C PRO A 230 -30.76 -6.18 -22.44
N GLY A 231 -31.46 -6.66 -21.41
CA GLY A 231 -31.62 -8.09 -21.13
C GLY A 231 -30.35 -8.84 -20.71
N VAL A 232 -29.37 -8.15 -20.13
CA VAL A 232 -28.15 -8.77 -19.60
C VAL A 232 -28.49 -9.77 -18.49
N LEU A 233 -27.93 -10.97 -18.56
CA LEU A 233 -28.01 -11.97 -17.51
C LEU A 233 -26.69 -12.02 -16.74
N ILE A 234 -26.77 -11.93 -15.41
CA ILE A 234 -25.63 -12.12 -14.51
C ILE A 234 -25.73 -13.52 -13.91
N VAL A 235 -24.67 -14.31 -14.06
CA VAL A 235 -24.62 -15.70 -13.59
C VAL A 235 -23.57 -15.82 -12.49
N PHE A 236 -24.00 -16.17 -11.29
CA PHE A 236 -23.15 -16.53 -10.17
C PHE A 236 -22.89 -18.03 -10.23
N ALA A 237 -21.62 -18.44 -10.23
CA ALA A 237 -21.19 -19.82 -10.25
C ALA A 237 -20.41 -20.16 -8.98
N GLY A 238 -20.75 -21.29 -8.38
CA GLY A 238 -20.05 -21.89 -7.23
C GLY A 238 -19.85 -23.39 -7.44
N PRO A 239 -19.24 -24.08 -6.47
CA PRO A 239 -18.92 -25.51 -6.59
C PRO A 239 -20.18 -26.38 -6.74
N ASP A 240 -21.26 -26.00 -6.05
CA ASP A 240 -22.48 -26.81 -5.93
C ASP A 240 -23.67 -26.25 -6.74
N GLY A 241 -23.49 -25.16 -7.49
CA GLY A 241 -24.63 -24.52 -8.16
C GLY A 241 -24.36 -23.28 -9.00
N LEU A 242 -25.39 -22.92 -9.78
CA LEU A 242 -25.46 -21.71 -10.60
C LEU A 242 -26.70 -20.90 -10.23
N SER A 243 -26.58 -19.58 -10.16
CA SER A 243 -27.70 -18.67 -9.94
C SER A 243 -27.74 -17.57 -11.00
N VAL A 244 -28.86 -17.48 -11.72
CA VAL A 244 -29.05 -16.52 -12.82
C VAL A 244 -29.87 -15.33 -12.33
N ARG A 245 -29.44 -14.11 -12.68
CA ARG A 245 -30.13 -12.86 -12.40
C ARG A 245 -30.31 -12.07 -13.68
N ALA A 246 -31.47 -11.45 -13.87
CA ALA A 246 -31.67 -10.46 -14.93
C ALA A 246 -31.25 -9.09 -14.43
N LEU A 247 -30.39 -8.40 -15.16
CA LEU A 247 -30.08 -7.00 -14.88
C LEU A 247 -31.34 -6.17 -15.16
N ALA A 248 -31.84 -5.50 -14.12
CA ALA A 248 -33.02 -4.64 -14.25
C ALA A 248 -32.73 -3.47 -15.19
N GLU A 249 -33.70 -3.15 -16.05
CA GLU A 249 -33.61 -1.96 -16.90
C GLU A 249 -33.60 -0.70 -16.04
N ALA A 250 -32.68 0.21 -16.35
CA ALA A 250 -32.46 1.41 -15.55
C ALA A 250 -33.62 2.41 -15.73
N GLY A 251 -34.66 2.32 -14.90
CA GLY A 251 -35.78 3.26 -14.92
C GLY A 251 -35.39 4.69 -14.48
N THR A 252 -34.34 4.84 -13.67
CA THR A 252 -33.73 6.13 -13.31
C THR A 252 -32.21 6.01 -13.31
N ARG A 253 -31.51 7.13 -13.55
CA ARG A 253 -30.05 7.13 -13.55
C ARG A 253 -29.55 6.82 -12.13
N PRO A 254 -28.72 5.78 -11.93
CA PRO A 254 -28.28 5.38 -10.59
C PRO A 254 -27.49 6.51 -9.91
N PRO A 255 -27.54 6.64 -8.58
CA PRO A 255 -26.80 7.67 -7.84
C PRO A 255 -25.28 7.49 -7.99
N SER A 256 -24.50 8.50 -7.59
CA SER A 256 -23.05 8.34 -7.45
C SER A 256 -22.71 7.42 -6.26
N MET A 257 -21.54 6.78 -6.32
CA MET A 257 -21.03 5.97 -5.21
C MET A 257 -21.01 6.74 -3.89
N VAL A 258 -20.55 7.99 -3.90
CA VAL A 258 -20.50 8.84 -2.70
C VAL A 258 -21.89 8.99 -2.07
N ARG A 259 -22.91 9.29 -2.89
CA ARG A 259 -24.29 9.44 -2.41
C ARG A 259 -24.83 8.12 -1.89
N TRP A 260 -24.62 7.04 -2.64
CA TRP A 260 -25.09 5.71 -2.24
C TRP A 260 -24.44 5.24 -0.93
N LEU A 261 -23.13 5.44 -0.77
CA LEU A 261 -22.41 5.10 0.46
C LEU A 261 -22.94 5.87 1.66
N ARG A 262 -23.27 7.15 1.48
CA ARG A 262 -23.83 8.00 2.54
C ARG A 262 -25.20 7.50 3.01
N GLU A 263 -26.04 7.05 2.06
CA GLU A 263 -27.44 6.69 2.34
C GLU A 263 -27.63 5.21 2.71
N LYS A 264 -26.80 4.30 2.18
CA LYS A 264 -27.08 2.85 2.17
C LYS A 264 -25.95 1.96 2.70
N ALA A 265 -24.70 2.40 2.68
CA ALA A 265 -23.58 1.50 3.04
C ALA A 265 -23.47 1.15 4.52
N GLN A 266 -24.28 1.77 5.39
CA GLN A 266 -24.37 1.39 6.80
C GLN A 266 -25.17 0.10 7.03
N GLY A 267 -25.92 -0.37 6.02
CA GLY A 267 -26.84 -1.50 6.17
C GLY A 267 -26.18 -2.89 6.24
N ALA A 268 -24.92 -3.03 5.82
CA ALA A 268 -24.22 -4.32 5.78
C ALA A 268 -22.83 -4.25 6.45
N PRO A 269 -22.51 -5.17 7.38
CA PRO A 269 -21.17 -5.28 7.96
C PRO A 269 -20.10 -5.54 6.90
N GLY A 270 -18.93 -4.89 7.00
CA GLY A 270 -17.79 -5.07 6.09
C GLY A 270 -17.95 -4.56 4.65
N LEU A 271 -19.17 -4.25 4.19
CA LEU A 271 -19.44 -3.87 2.80
C LEU A 271 -18.66 -2.62 2.37
N ARG A 272 -18.63 -1.58 3.20
CA ARG A 272 -17.94 -0.33 2.88
C ARG A 272 -16.44 -0.58 2.64
N GLU A 273 -15.76 -1.24 3.57
CA GLU A 273 -14.33 -1.53 3.50
C GLU A 273 -14.01 -2.41 2.28
N HIS A 274 -14.85 -3.40 2.02
CA HIS A 274 -14.74 -4.23 0.82
C HIS A 274 -14.85 -3.39 -0.47
N LEU A 275 -15.87 -2.54 -0.60
CA LEU A 275 -16.05 -1.70 -1.79
C LEU A 275 -14.89 -0.72 -1.98
N LEU A 276 -14.39 -0.11 -0.89
CA LEU A 276 -13.23 0.78 -0.96
C LEU A 276 -11.97 0.03 -1.42
N ARG A 277 -11.75 -1.18 -0.90
CA ARG A 277 -10.63 -2.05 -1.31
C ARG A 277 -10.73 -2.39 -2.79
N GLU A 278 -11.83 -2.99 -3.22
CA GLU A 278 -12.04 -3.40 -4.61
C GLU A 278 -11.90 -2.20 -5.55
N LEU A 279 -12.56 -1.07 -5.24
CA LEU A 279 -12.50 0.13 -6.08
C LEU A 279 -11.08 0.67 -6.21
N SER A 280 -10.31 0.70 -5.12
CA SER A 280 -8.92 1.17 -5.14
C SER A 280 -7.98 0.27 -5.95
N ALA A 281 -8.33 -1.02 -6.12
CA ALA A 281 -7.51 -1.97 -6.86
C ALA A 281 -7.73 -1.93 -8.37
N ARG A 282 -8.80 -1.28 -8.87
CA ARG A 282 -9.17 -1.32 -10.30
C ARG A 282 -8.35 -0.37 -11.18
N SER A 283 -8.23 0.90 -10.78
CA SER A 283 -7.64 1.94 -11.61
C SER A 283 -7.25 3.17 -10.78
N ALA A 284 -6.48 4.10 -11.37
CA ALA A 284 -6.18 5.39 -10.74
C ALA A 284 -7.45 6.20 -10.44
N ALA A 285 -8.46 6.14 -11.32
CA ALA A 285 -9.77 6.75 -11.08
C ALA A 285 -10.50 6.06 -9.92
N GLY A 286 -10.40 4.73 -9.82
CA GLY A 286 -10.91 3.96 -8.68
C GLY A 286 -10.23 4.34 -7.35
N GLN A 287 -8.91 4.53 -7.34
CA GLN A 287 -8.18 5.04 -6.16
C GLN A 287 -8.67 6.43 -5.75
N ALA A 288 -8.78 7.36 -6.70
CA ALA A 288 -9.27 8.71 -6.45
C ALA A 288 -10.70 8.69 -5.88
N MET A 289 -11.58 7.88 -6.47
CA MET A 289 -12.96 7.74 -5.98
C MET A 289 -13.03 7.08 -4.60
N ALA A 290 -12.23 6.04 -4.33
CA ALA A 290 -12.20 5.39 -3.02
C ALA A 290 -11.76 6.39 -1.93
N LEU A 291 -10.81 7.26 -2.24
CA LEU A 291 -10.41 8.32 -1.32
C LEU A 291 -11.49 9.42 -1.18
N GLU A 292 -12.04 9.89 -2.30
CA GLU A 292 -13.11 10.89 -2.32
C GLU A 292 -14.34 10.43 -1.53
N ALA A 293 -14.75 9.18 -1.71
CA ALA A 293 -15.87 8.58 -1.00
C ALA A 293 -15.68 8.59 0.52
N GLN A 294 -14.45 8.40 1.00
CA GLN A 294 -14.15 8.47 2.43
C GLN A 294 -14.25 9.90 2.96
N LEU A 295 -13.80 10.88 2.18
CA LEU A 295 -13.81 12.30 2.56
C LEU A 295 -15.19 12.95 2.46
N ARG A 296 -15.98 12.61 1.43
CA ARG A 296 -17.30 13.21 1.15
C ARG A 296 -18.46 12.43 1.76
N ALA A 297 -18.27 11.17 2.13
CA ALA A 297 -19.24 10.37 2.86
C ALA A 297 -18.55 9.66 4.05
N PRO A 298 -17.99 10.42 5.02
CA PRO A 298 -17.38 9.84 6.20
C PRO A 298 -18.42 9.14 7.05
N LEU A 299 -17.98 8.13 7.79
CA LEU A 299 -18.79 7.52 8.84
C LEU A 299 -18.95 8.49 10.00
N GLN A 300 -20.11 8.48 10.64
CA GLN A 300 -20.32 9.21 11.88
C GLN A 300 -19.40 8.62 12.96
N PRO A 301 -18.51 9.41 13.59
CA PRO A 301 -17.67 8.92 14.68
C PRO A 301 -18.54 8.35 15.81
N ARG A 302 -18.13 7.22 16.35
CA ARG A 302 -18.84 6.51 17.43
C ARG A 302 -17.87 6.20 18.55
N ARG A 303 -18.25 6.58 19.76
CA ARG A 303 -17.60 6.22 21.02
C ARG A 303 -18.63 5.64 21.96
N VAL A 304 -18.19 4.77 22.86
CA VAL A 304 -19.04 4.28 23.94
C VAL A 304 -19.02 5.32 25.04
N THR A 305 -20.15 5.95 25.29
CA THR A 305 -20.35 6.86 26.42
C THR A 305 -20.91 6.08 27.59
N GLY A 306 -20.27 6.20 28.76
CA GLY A 306 -20.71 5.59 30.00
C GLY A 306 -20.85 6.63 31.10
N GLY A 307 -21.67 6.33 32.10
CA GLY A 307 -21.83 7.08 33.35
C GLY A 307 -21.71 6.15 34.55
N GLY A 308 -21.09 6.64 35.64
CA GLY A 308 -20.92 5.88 36.88
C GLY A 308 -20.10 4.59 36.68
N ALA A 309 -20.79 3.45 36.77
CA ALA A 309 -20.27 2.08 36.70
C ALA A 309 -20.19 1.51 35.26
N THR A 310 -20.81 2.17 34.27
CA THR A 310 -20.83 1.66 32.90
C THR A 310 -19.53 1.99 32.14
N PRO A 311 -19.08 1.12 31.22
CA PRO A 311 -17.84 1.33 30.50
C PRO A 311 -17.98 2.48 29.50
N SER A 312 -16.87 3.14 29.22
CA SER A 312 -16.73 4.13 28.14
C SER A 312 -15.44 3.84 27.36
N ALA A 313 -15.45 4.09 26.05
CA ALA A 313 -14.31 3.78 25.19
C ALA A 313 -14.32 4.60 23.91
N GLU A 314 -13.13 4.88 23.39
CA GLU A 314 -12.91 5.60 22.14
C GLU A 314 -11.67 5.07 21.41
N ILE A 315 -11.74 5.02 20.07
CA ILE A 315 -10.57 4.89 19.21
C ILE A 315 -10.13 6.29 18.81
N ALA A 316 -8.96 6.72 19.28
CA ALA A 316 -8.44 8.06 19.03
C ALA A 316 -7.72 8.13 17.68
N THR A 317 -6.88 7.13 17.37
CA THR A 317 -6.06 7.07 16.14
C THR A 317 -6.14 5.68 15.53
N ALA A 318 -6.25 5.60 14.20
CA ALA A 318 -6.34 4.34 13.44
C ALA A 318 -5.66 4.47 12.07
N LEU A 319 -4.34 4.45 12.04
CA LEU A 319 -3.54 4.76 10.84
C LEU A 319 -3.25 3.47 10.04
N ALA A 320 -4.09 3.17 9.05
CA ALA A 320 -3.99 1.95 8.24
C ALA A 320 -2.88 1.98 7.18
N THR A 321 -1.93 1.05 7.23
CA THR A 321 -0.86 0.92 6.23
C THR A 321 -0.73 -0.53 5.73
N ALA A 322 0.06 -0.73 4.67
CA ALA A 322 0.43 -2.08 4.22
C ALA A 322 1.23 -2.85 5.29
N SER A 323 1.93 -2.14 6.17
CA SER A 323 2.66 -2.71 7.32
C SER A 323 1.76 -2.88 8.54
N GLY A 324 0.43 -2.81 8.43
CA GLY A 324 -0.49 -2.89 9.57
C GLY A 324 -1.11 -1.54 9.93
N THR A 325 -2.09 -1.58 10.84
CA THR A 325 -2.83 -0.39 11.28
C THR A 325 -2.40 -0.03 12.70
N LEU A 326 -1.82 1.16 12.90
CA LEU A 326 -1.55 1.66 14.26
C LEU A 326 -2.84 2.15 14.88
N VAL A 327 -3.28 1.47 15.95
CA VAL A 327 -4.51 1.81 16.67
C VAL A 327 -4.15 2.28 18.07
N THR A 328 -4.61 3.47 18.43
CA THR A 328 -4.57 3.96 19.81
C THR A 328 -5.92 4.46 20.24
N GLY A 329 -6.19 4.35 21.53
CA GLY A 329 -7.45 4.75 22.12
C GLY A 329 -7.41 4.63 23.63
N TRP A 330 -8.58 4.72 24.24
CA TRP A 330 -8.75 4.56 25.67
C TRP A 330 -10.08 3.90 25.99
N TYR A 331 -10.14 3.26 27.15
CA TYR A 331 -11.39 2.83 27.76
C TYR A 331 -11.35 3.00 29.28
N ARG A 332 -12.49 3.32 29.87
CA ARG A 332 -12.71 3.35 31.32
C ARG A 332 -13.75 2.29 31.66
N ASP A 333 -13.37 1.37 32.52
CA ASP A 333 -14.18 0.20 32.87
C ASP A 333 -14.14 -0.06 34.39
N PRO A 334 -14.88 0.74 35.18
CA PRO A 334 -14.80 0.69 36.65
C PRO A 334 -15.43 -0.59 37.24
N SER A 335 -16.25 -1.29 36.46
CA SER A 335 -16.94 -2.52 36.87
C SER A 335 -16.44 -3.76 36.15
N GLU A 336 -15.27 -3.66 35.50
CA GLU A 336 -14.62 -4.75 34.77
C GLU A 336 -15.55 -5.49 33.79
N LEU A 337 -16.40 -4.75 33.07
CA LEU A 337 -17.37 -5.29 32.13
C LEU A 337 -16.79 -5.50 30.73
N VAL A 338 -15.64 -4.91 30.40
CA VAL A 338 -15.00 -5.04 29.08
C VAL A 338 -14.36 -6.42 28.96
N ALA A 339 -14.74 -7.14 27.90
CA ALA A 339 -14.11 -8.40 27.51
C ALA A 339 -12.97 -8.19 26.50
N GLY A 340 -13.06 -7.15 25.66
CA GLY A 340 -12.04 -6.93 24.64
C GLY A 340 -12.40 -5.89 23.58
N ILE A 341 -11.47 -5.68 22.65
CA ILE A 341 -11.64 -4.84 21.47
C ILE A 341 -11.35 -5.67 20.22
N GLU A 342 -12.22 -5.59 19.22
CA GLU A 342 -12.03 -6.24 17.92
C GLU A 342 -12.03 -5.22 16.79
N THR A 343 -11.30 -5.50 15.71
CA THR A 343 -11.38 -4.75 14.45
C THR A 343 -12.26 -5.48 13.46
N LEU A 344 -12.97 -4.73 12.61
CA LEU A 344 -13.78 -5.28 11.53
C LEU A 344 -13.00 -5.29 10.23
N THR A 345 -12.61 -6.48 9.76
CA THR A 345 -11.98 -6.67 8.45
C THR A 345 -13.02 -7.12 7.41
N ALA A 346 -12.57 -7.29 6.17
CA ALA A 346 -13.40 -7.88 5.11
C ALA A 346 -13.70 -9.37 5.38
N GLU A 347 -12.81 -10.09 6.07
CA GLU A 347 -13.01 -11.50 6.44
C GLU A 347 -13.85 -11.67 7.72
N GLY A 348 -14.00 -10.63 8.53
CA GLY A 348 -14.83 -10.63 9.73
C GLY A 348 -14.20 -9.89 10.92
N PRO A 349 -14.78 -9.99 12.11
CA PRO A 349 -14.20 -9.43 13.32
C PRO A 349 -12.93 -10.20 13.73
N GLN A 350 -11.88 -9.46 14.11
CA GLN A 350 -10.64 -10.03 14.65
C GLN A 350 -10.33 -9.43 16.02
N ASP A 351 -10.10 -10.28 17.02
CA ASP A 351 -9.80 -9.85 18.40
C ASP A 351 -8.39 -9.24 18.49
N LEU A 352 -8.31 -8.00 18.98
CA LEU A 352 -7.05 -7.27 19.21
C LEU A 352 -6.59 -7.36 20.66
N THR A 353 -7.44 -7.85 21.57
CA THR A 353 -7.23 -7.85 23.02
C THR A 353 -5.90 -8.47 23.47
N PRO A 354 -5.43 -9.60 22.87
CA PRO A 354 -4.14 -10.19 23.25
C PRO A 354 -2.93 -9.29 22.94
N GLY A 355 -3.03 -8.41 21.94
CA GLY A 355 -1.94 -7.52 21.51
C GLY A 355 -1.99 -6.12 22.12
N LEU A 356 -2.97 -5.81 22.97
CA LEU A 356 -3.10 -4.47 23.57
C LEU A 356 -2.00 -4.21 24.59
N HIS A 357 -1.12 -3.26 24.29
CA HIS A 357 -0.28 -2.65 25.32
C HIS A 357 -1.08 -1.53 26.01
N ARG A 358 -1.26 -1.65 27.33
CA ARG A 358 -2.11 -0.76 28.13
C ARG A 358 -1.27 0.17 29.02
N PHE A 359 -1.74 1.39 29.23
CA PHE A 359 -1.07 2.38 30.07
C PHE A 359 -2.08 3.35 30.70
N PRO A 360 -1.79 3.96 31.86
CA PRO A 360 -2.70 4.92 32.48
C PRO A 360 -2.80 6.21 31.66
N VAL A 361 -4.02 6.73 31.50
CA VAL A 361 -4.26 8.03 30.86
C VAL A 361 -5.33 8.81 31.64
N GLU A 362 -5.34 10.13 31.44
CA GLU A 362 -6.41 11.01 31.90
C GLU A 362 -7.20 11.52 30.71
N ILE A 363 -8.53 11.49 30.84
CA ILE A 363 -9.48 11.94 29.81
C ILE A 363 -10.39 13.02 30.37
N ASP A 364 -11.00 13.80 29.48
CA ASP A 364 -11.99 14.80 29.86
C ASP A 364 -13.29 14.14 30.35
N GLY A 365 -13.77 14.61 31.50
CA GLY A 365 -15.03 14.21 32.10
C GLY A 365 -16.21 15.08 31.64
N PRO A 366 -17.40 14.91 32.24
CA PRO A 366 -18.61 15.63 31.87
C PRO A 366 -18.61 17.14 32.19
N GLY A 367 -17.49 17.71 32.67
CA GLY A 367 -17.31 19.14 32.93
C GLY A 367 -15.90 19.58 32.55
N ALA A 368 -15.72 20.87 32.21
CA ALA A 368 -14.50 21.43 31.60
C ALA A 368 -13.21 21.23 32.44
N ASP A 369 -13.33 20.97 33.75
CA ASP A 369 -12.19 20.78 34.66
C ASP A 369 -12.14 19.39 35.31
N ILE A 370 -13.01 18.46 34.92
CA ILE A 370 -13.02 17.11 35.50
C ILE A 370 -12.14 16.21 34.65
N ARG A 371 -11.07 15.66 35.24
CA ARG A 371 -10.22 14.64 34.62
C ARG A 371 -10.55 13.27 35.19
N LEU A 372 -10.84 12.31 34.31
CA LEU A 372 -11.14 10.94 34.68
C LEU A 372 -9.96 10.04 34.36
N ARG A 373 -9.61 9.14 35.28
CA ARG A 373 -8.64 8.06 35.00
C ARG A 373 -9.26 7.05 34.06
N ALA A 374 -8.51 6.69 33.03
CA ALA A 374 -8.86 5.65 32.07
C ALA A 374 -7.63 4.80 31.73
N THR A 375 -7.85 3.71 31.00
CA THR A 375 -6.81 2.86 30.44
C THR A 375 -6.61 3.23 28.98
N GLY A 376 -5.48 3.84 28.66
CA GLY A 376 -5.03 4.03 27.29
C GLY A 376 -4.47 2.73 26.74
N PHE A 377 -4.51 2.56 25.42
CA PHE A 377 -3.90 1.42 24.77
C PHE A 377 -3.31 1.76 23.41
N VAL A 378 -2.36 0.92 22.99
CA VAL A 378 -1.79 0.91 21.64
C VAL A 378 -1.67 -0.53 21.14
N VAL A 379 -1.97 -0.74 19.86
CA VAL A 379 -1.84 -2.04 19.19
C VAL A 379 -1.63 -1.87 17.69
N ARG A 380 -0.91 -2.81 17.09
CA ARG A 380 -0.82 -2.96 15.63
C ARG A 380 -1.88 -3.95 15.17
N ALA A 381 -2.98 -3.43 14.66
CA ALA A 381 -4.01 -4.22 14.01
C ALA A 381 -3.56 -4.66 12.60
N PRO A 382 -4.24 -5.66 12.00
CA PRO A 382 -3.98 -6.10 10.63
C PRO A 382 -3.92 -4.97 9.60
N ALA A 383 -3.19 -5.22 8.52
CA ALA A 383 -3.11 -4.29 7.39
C ALA A 383 -4.44 -4.23 6.65
N PHE A 384 -4.72 -3.07 6.05
CA PHE A 384 -5.79 -2.93 5.07
C PHE A 384 -5.19 -3.13 3.67
N PRO A 385 -5.56 -4.18 2.91
CA PRO A 385 -4.93 -4.52 1.63
C PRO A 385 -5.40 -3.64 0.46
N GLY A 386 -5.82 -2.39 0.70
CA GLY A 386 -6.23 -1.44 -0.33
C GLY A 386 -5.06 -0.61 -0.86
N ALA A 387 -5.18 -0.13 -2.10
CA ALA A 387 -4.19 0.78 -2.70
C ALA A 387 -4.25 2.20 -2.13
N VAL A 388 -5.35 2.54 -1.45
CA VAL A 388 -5.51 3.79 -0.68
C VAL A 388 -5.71 3.47 0.79
N PRO A 389 -5.30 4.36 1.72
CA PRO A 389 -5.50 4.13 3.14
C PRO A 389 -6.99 4.14 3.51
N LEU A 390 -7.36 3.29 4.46
CA LEU A 390 -8.66 3.33 5.11
C LEU A 390 -8.63 4.41 6.20
N LEU A 391 -9.41 5.48 6.00
CA LEU A 391 -9.41 6.67 6.86
C LEU A 391 -10.27 6.51 8.11
N GLN A 392 -11.19 5.54 8.15
CA GLN A 392 -12.00 5.24 9.34
C GLN A 392 -12.19 3.73 9.50
N PRO A 393 -11.14 2.98 9.87
CA PRO A 393 -11.29 1.57 10.22
C PRO A 393 -12.30 1.41 11.36
N ARG A 394 -13.15 0.39 11.28
CA ARG A 394 -14.19 0.14 12.28
C ARG A 394 -13.74 -0.86 13.33
N PHE A 395 -14.20 -0.65 14.55
CA PHE A 395 -13.88 -1.47 15.72
C PHE A 395 -15.13 -1.74 16.52
N ARG A 396 -15.05 -2.69 17.45
CA ARG A 396 -16.10 -2.95 18.43
C ARG A 396 -15.51 -3.20 19.81
N LEU A 397 -16.19 -2.67 20.83
CA LEU A 397 -15.98 -3.01 22.23
C LEU A 397 -16.87 -4.19 22.59
N ARG A 398 -16.28 -5.30 23.04
CA ARG A 398 -17.02 -6.46 23.55
C ARG A 398 -17.12 -6.38 25.07
N LEU A 399 -18.31 -6.66 25.59
CA LEU A 399 -18.55 -6.80 27.03
C LEU A 399 -18.60 -8.28 27.44
N LYS A 400 -18.33 -8.56 28.71
CA LYS A 400 -18.39 -9.92 29.30
C LYS A 400 -19.81 -10.52 29.24
N SER A 401 -20.84 -9.68 29.11
CA SER A 401 -22.24 -10.11 28.90
C SER A 401 -22.52 -10.65 27.49
N GLY A 402 -21.57 -10.51 26.55
CA GLY A 402 -21.78 -10.79 25.13
C GLY A 402 -22.32 -9.59 24.34
N ALA A 403 -22.66 -8.47 25.00
CA ALA A 403 -23.02 -7.24 24.31
C ALA A 403 -21.81 -6.65 23.56
N VAL A 404 -22.10 -5.99 22.42
CA VAL A 404 -21.07 -5.43 21.54
C VAL A 404 -21.47 -4.02 21.14
N HIS A 405 -20.51 -3.09 21.20
CA HIS A 405 -20.72 -1.68 20.86
C HIS A 405 -19.76 -1.23 19.76
N ASP A 406 -20.26 -0.58 18.72
CA ASP A 406 -19.44 -0.06 17.63
C ASP A 406 -18.58 1.12 18.08
N LEU A 407 -17.32 1.12 17.63
CA LEU A 407 -16.37 2.21 17.77
C LEU A 407 -15.90 2.64 16.37
N VAL A 408 -16.02 3.93 16.06
CA VAL A 408 -15.64 4.50 14.78
C VAL A 408 -14.84 5.77 15.04
N PRO A 409 -13.55 5.84 14.66
CA PRO A 409 -12.74 7.02 14.85
C PRO A 409 -13.18 8.15 13.93
N SER A 410 -12.77 9.37 14.25
CA SER A 410 -12.82 10.49 13.30
C SER A 410 -11.97 10.19 12.05
N PRO A 411 -12.30 10.79 10.89
CA PRO A 411 -11.49 10.64 9.68
C PRO A 411 -10.02 10.93 9.93
N GLN A 412 -9.16 9.96 9.61
CA GLN A 412 -7.71 10.09 9.76
C GLN A 412 -7.12 10.92 8.60
N PRO A 413 -5.96 11.58 8.79
CA PRO A 413 -5.32 12.36 7.74
C PRO A 413 -5.01 11.51 6.49
N VAL A 414 -5.04 12.16 5.33
CA VAL A 414 -4.73 11.51 4.04
C VAL A 414 -3.24 11.58 3.73
N ASP A 415 -2.61 12.73 4.00
CA ASP A 415 -1.21 12.95 3.66
C ASP A 415 -0.28 12.08 4.54
N PRO A 416 0.63 11.28 3.95
CA PRO A 416 1.51 10.40 4.71
C PRO A 416 2.39 11.12 5.74
N ALA A 417 2.80 12.37 5.51
CA ALA A 417 3.60 13.12 6.48
C ALA A 417 2.76 13.52 7.70
N GLU A 418 1.50 13.93 7.51
CA GLU A 418 0.56 14.20 8.60
C GLU A 418 0.24 12.92 9.40
N ARG A 419 0.04 11.80 8.70
CA ARG A 419 -0.19 10.49 9.31
C ARG A 419 1.03 10.04 10.11
N ARG A 420 2.25 10.20 9.58
CA ARG A 420 3.50 9.92 10.30
C ARG A 420 3.60 10.78 11.55
N ALA A 421 3.30 12.08 11.45
CA ALA A 421 3.31 12.99 12.58
C ALA A 421 2.27 12.60 13.64
N ALA A 422 1.08 12.14 13.23
CA ALA A 422 0.07 11.60 14.13
C ALA A 422 0.56 10.31 14.82
N ALA A 423 1.18 9.38 14.08
CA ALA A 423 1.74 8.14 14.65
C ALA A 423 2.80 8.43 15.72
N LEU A 424 3.67 9.41 15.48
CA LEU A 424 4.72 9.83 16.42
C LEU A 424 4.20 10.55 17.67
N ARG A 425 2.92 10.97 17.67
CA ARG A 425 2.23 11.56 18.82
C ARG A 425 1.16 10.65 19.43
N ALA A 426 0.98 9.45 18.88
CA ALA A 426 -0.15 8.60 19.21
C ALA A 426 -0.08 8.01 20.63
N VAL A 427 1.13 7.92 21.21
CA VAL A 427 1.39 7.40 22.55
C VAL A 427 2.28 8.39 23.30
N PRO A 428 2.05 8.63 24.60
CA PRO A 428 3.00 9.42 25.40
C PRO A 428 4.36 8.72 25.49
N PRO A 429 5.49 9.41 25.27
CA PRO A 429 6.80 8.78 25.14
C PRO A 429 7.26 7.95 26.34
N GLN A 430 6.79 8.29 27.55
CA GLN A 430 7.09 7.56 28.78
C GLN A 430 6.44 6.17 28.85
N HIS A 431 5.43 5.90 28.01
CA HIS A 431 4.73 4.62 27.92
C HIS A 431 5.17 3.78 26.71
N VAL A 432 6.24 4.19 26.02
CA VAL A 432 6.83 3.44 24.91
C VAL A 432 8.09 2.75 25.40
N ASP A 433 8.05 1.41 25.42
CA ASP A 433 9.23 0.57 25.59
C ASP A 433 9.73 0.06 24.22
N GLU A 434 10.83 -0.70 24.24
CA GLU A 434 11.44 -1.25 23.02
C GLU A 434 10.51 -2.22 22.27
N THR A 435 9.70 -2.99 22.99
CA THR A 435 8.76 -3.96 22.40
C THR A 435 7.63 -3.25 21.67
N VAL A 436 7.03 -2.24 22.28
CA VAL A 436 6.00 -1.39 21.68
C VAL A 436 6.56 -0.63 20.49
N LEU A 437 7.74 -0.04 20.64
CA LEU A 437 8.38 0.69 19.57
C LEU A 437 8.65 -0.22 18.37
N ALA A 438 9.38 -1.32 18.55
CA ALA A 438 9.80 -2.20 17.46
C ALA A 438 8.63 -2.99 16.84
N GLY A 439 7.72 -3.52 17.67
CA GLY A 439 6.63 -4.38 17.21
C GLY A 439 5.40 -3.64 16.70
N THR A 440 5.12 -2.44 17.24
CA THR A 440 3.85 -1.73 16.98
C THR A 440 4.03 -0.42 16.23
N ILE A 441 4.88 0.48 16.73
CA ILE A 441 4.97 1.86 16.22
C ILE A 441 5.90 1.96 14.99
N ALA A 442 7.11 1.43 15.11
CA ALA A 442 8.17 1.56 14.10
C ALA A 442 7.76 1.01 12.71
N PRO A 443 7.10 -0.15 12.56
CA PRO A 443 6.71 -0.65 11.24
C PRO A 443 5.75 0.29 10.50
N VAL A 444 4.82 0.92 11.24
CA VAL A 444 3.84 1.86 10.68
C VAL A 444 4.51 3.20 10.37
N VAL A 445 5.33 3.72 11.29
CA VAL A 445 6.09 4.97 11.08
C VAL A 445 7.03 4.85 9.88
N ALA A 446 7.77 3.75 9.76
CA ALA A 446 8.67 3.48 8.63
C ALA A 446 7.92 3.50 7.30
N ARG A 447 6.76 2.83 7.23
CA ARG A 447 5.94 2.80 6.00
C ARG A 447 5.39 4.18 5.65
N LEU A 448 4.82 4.90 6.62
CA LEU A 448 4.30 6.26 6.40
C LEU A 448 5.42 7.24 6.01
N HIS A 449 6.62 7.08 6.57
CA HIS A 449 7.77 7.88 6.21
C HIS A 449 8.25 7.62 4.78
N ALA A 450 8.33 6.35 4.35
CA ALA A 450 8.62 5.99 2.97
C ALA A 450 7.58 6.55 1.99
N GLU A 451 6.29 6.40 2.29
CA GLU A 451 5.19 6.97 1.49
C GLU A 451 5.28 8.50 1.38
N ALA A 452 5.67 9.19 2.46
CA ALA A 452 5.85 10.64 2.43
C ALA A 452 7.01 11.05 1.50
N ARG A 453 8.09 10.27 1.49
CA ARG A 453 9.28 10.51 0.65
C ARG A 453 9.02 10.26 -0.83
N GLU A 454 8.27 9.20 -1.16
CA GLU A 454 7.86 8.89 -2.53
C GLU A 454 7.01 10.01 -3.17
N ARG A 455 6.36 10.82 -2.35
CA ARG A 455 5.51 11.95 -2.78
C ARG A 455 6.25 13.29 -2.84
N VAL A 456 7.56 13.32 -2.61
CA VAL A 456 8.34 14.55 -2.77
C VAL A 456 8.50 14.82 -4.26
N GLY A 457 7.86 15.88 -4.75
CA GLY A 457 8.00 16.32 -6.14
C GLY A 457 9.42 16.82 -6.46
N ALA A 458 9.66 17.09 -7.74
CA ALA A 458 10.95 17.61 -8.19
C ALA A 458 11.24 19.01 -7.61
N PRO A 459 12.49 19.29 -7.20
CA PRO A 459 12.87 20.63 -6.77
C PRO A 459 12.97 21.60 -7.95
N SER A 460 12.86 22.90 -7.67
CA SER A 460 12.97 23.98 -8.65
C SER A 460 14.22 24.83 -8.37
N PRO A 461 15.29 24.74 -9.19
CA PRO A 461 16.47 25.58 -9.05
C PRO A 461 16.25 26.98 -9.64
N VAL A 462 16.78 27.99 -8.96
CA VAL A 462 16.78 29.41 -9.35
C VAL A 462 18.21 29.92 -9.19
N ALA A 463 18.78 30.48 -10.27
CA ALA A 463 20.11 31.08 -10.25
C ALA A 463 20.00 32.59 -10.00
N ILE A 464 20.75 33.09 -9.02
CA ILE A 464 20.81 34.50 -8.66
C ILE A 464 22.25 35.00 -8.87
N GLY A 465 22.43 35.89 -9.85
CA GLY A 465 23.75 36.36 -10.28
C GLY A 465 24.45 35.40 -11.24
N ARG A 466 25.69 35.74 -11.64
CA ARG A 466 26.51 34.90 -12.52
C ARG A 466 27.20 33.80 -11.70
N PRO A 467 26.94 32.50 -11.96
CA PRO A 467 27.58 31.42 -11.20
C PRO A 467 29.10 31.42 -11.34
N VAL A 468 29.78 30.96 -10.28
CA VAL A 468 31.22 30.65 -10.35
C VAL A 468 31.43 29.53 -11.37
N GLU A 469 32.32 29.75 -12.33
CA GLU A 469 32.51 28.84 -13.49
C GLU A 469 33.09 27.49 -13.07
N ARG A 470 34.07 27.48 -12.16
CA ARG A 470 34.77 26.27 -11.70
C ARG A 470 34.93 26.27 -10.18
N PRO A 471 33.83 26.11 -9.42
CA PRO A 471 33.90 26.07 -7.97
C PRO A 471 34.73 24.85 -7.54
N ARG A 472 35.64 25.05 -6.59
CA ARG A 472 36.39 23.97 -5.93
C ARG A 472 35.54 23.30 -4.85
N VAL A 473 34.74 24.10 -4.16
CA VAL A 473 33.86 23.66 -3.07
C VAL A 473 32.44 24.14 -3.36
N SER A 474 31.45 23.27 -3.12
CA SER A 474 30.05 23.68 -3.07
C SER A 474 29.58 23.66 -1.63
N VAL A 475 29.08 24.81 -1.17
CA VAL A 475 28.49 24.97 0.15
C VAL A 475 26.99 24.80 0.03
N VAL A 476 26.47 23.74 0.66
CA VAL A 476 25.05 23.39 0.65
C VAL A 476 24.47 23.76 2.01
N VAL A 477 23.45 24.63 1.98
CA VAL A 477 22.79 25.14 3.18
C VAL A 477 21.29 24.87 3.13
N PRO A 478 20.78 23.88 3.88
CA PRO A 478 19.34 23.67 3.98
C PRO A 478 18.68 24.79 4.79
N LEU A 479 17.48 25.21 4.35
CA LEU A 479 16.66 26.26 4.95
C LEU A 479 15.28 25.69 5.27
N TYR A 480 14.80 25.99 6.48
CA TYR A 480 13.43 25.66 6.88
C TYR A 480 12.89 26.70 7.85
N ARG A 481 11.85 27.44 7.43
CA ARG A 481 11.08 28.43 8.21
C ARG A 481 11.84 29.67 8.70
N VAL A 482 12.97 29.49 9.40
CA VAL A 482 13.75 30.56 10.01
C VAL A 482 14.81 31.04 9.02
N LEU A 483 14.76 32.33 8.66
CA LEU A 483 15.60 32.93 7.62
C LEU A 483 16.50 34.05 8.16
N ASP A 484 16.36 34.40 9.44
CA ASP A 484 16.98 35.57 10.08
C ASP A 484 18.51 35.55 9.96
N PHE A 485 19.12 34.35 9.95
CA PHE A 485 20.57 34.17 9.90
C PHE A 485 21.20 34.30 8.51
N LEU A 486 20.40 34.23 7.43
CA LEU A 486 20.89 34.31 6.05
C LEU A 486 21.72 35.57 5.80
N ARG A 487 21.28 36.70 6.36
CA ARG A 487 21.94 38.00 6.18
C ARG A 487 23.36 38.00 6.75
N PHE A 488 23.55 37.40 7.92
CA PHE A 488 24.85 37.31 8.57
C PHE A 488 25.76 36.30 7.88
N GLN A 489 25.21 35.15 7.51
CA GLN A 489 25.97 34.10 6.84
C GLN A 489 26.48 34.53 5.47
N ILE A 490 25.61 35.12 4.62
CA ILE A 490 26.02 35.62 3.30
C ILE A 490 27.05 36.74 3.43
N ALA A 491 26.87 37.67 4.36
CA ALA A 491 27.84 38.73 4.59
C ALA A 491 29.22 38.17 4.97
N ALA A 492 29.26 37.17 5.86
CA ALA A 492 30.50 36.52 6.26
C ALA A 492 31.17 35.75 5.11
N PHE A 493 30.40 35.06 4.27
CA PHE A 493 30.92 34.37 3.09
C PHE A 493 31.40 35.33 2.01
N ALA A 494 30.67 36.42 1.77
CA ALA A 494 31.07 37.45 0.81
C ALA A 494 32.33 38.22 1.24
N ALA A 495 32.56 38.36 2.55
CA ALA A 495 33.76 38.99 3.10
C ALA A 495 35.02 38.11 2.95
N ASP A 496 34.90 36.83 2.59
CA ASP A 496 36.02 35.92 2.35
C ASP A 496 36.42 35.94 0.86
N PRO A 497 37.59 36.50 0.49
CA PRO A 497 38.03 36.54 -0.90
C PRO A 497 38.17 35.15 -1.53
N TRP A 498 38.66 34.17 -0.76
CA TRP A 498 38.83 32.81 -1.27
C TRP A 498 37.48 32.18 -1.58
N PHE A 499 36.48 32.42 -0.72
CA PHE A 499 35.13 31.91 -0.94
C PHE A 499 34.54 32.47 -2.25
N ARG A 500 34.62 33.78 -2.48
CA ARG A 500 34.09 34.43 -3.68
C ARG A 500 34.64 33.83 -4.99
N ASP A 501 35.94 33.51 -5.00
CA ASP A 501 36.62 33.06 -6.21
C ASP A 501 36.55 31.55 -6.43
N HIS A 502 36.28 30.77 -5.38
CA HIS A 502 36.45 29.30 -5.41
C HIS A 502 35.29 28.49 -4.84
N ALA A 503 34.30 29.11 -4.21
CA ALA A 503 33.14 28.41 -3.68
C ALA A 503 31.86 28.82 -4.41
N GLU A 504 30.92 27.89 -4.55
CA GLU A 504 29.53 28.23 -4.87
C GLU A 504 28.65 28.00 -3.64
N LEU A 505 27.61 28.83 -3.51
CA LEU A 505 26.66 28.77 -2.41
C LEU A 505 25.29 28.32 -2.92
N ILE A 506 24.78 27.24 -2.34
CA ILE A 506 23.52 26.61 -2.69
C ILE A 506 22.63 26.58 -1.46
N TYR A 507 21.57 27.38 -1.46
CA TYR A 507 20.52 27.31 -0.46
C TYR A 507 19.44 26.33 -0.92
N VAL A 508 19.03 25.41 -0.05
CA VAL A 508 17.96 24.46 -0.33
C VAL A 508 16.78 24.77 0.57
N LEU A 509 15.69 25.30 0.01
CA LEU A 509 14.51 25.71 0.75
C LEU A 509 13.52 24.55 0.89
N ASP A 510 13.36 24.03 2.10
CA ASP A 510 12.45 22.93 2.47
C ASP A 510 11.09 23.43 3.01
N SER A 511 10.83 24.73 2.87
CA SER A 511 9.54 25.42 3.11
C SER A 511 9.11 26.17 1.85
N PRO A 512 8.61 25.48 0.80
CA PRO A 512 8.27 26.09 -0.49
C PRO A 512 7.30 27.27 -0.41
N GLU A 513 6.46 27.31 0.62
CA GLU A 513 5.56 28.43 0.90
C GLU A 513 6.29 29.77 1.07
N GLN A 514 7.59 29.77 1.42
CA GLN A 514 8.43 30.95 1.57
C GLN A 514 9.29 31.26 0.32
N ALA A 515 9.12 30.54 -0.79
CA ALA A 515 10.02 30.62 -1.94
C ALA A 515 10.19 32.04 -2.49
N ARG A 516 9.08 32.78 -2.65
CA ARG A 516 9.11 34.16 -3.17
C ARG A 516 9.86 35.11 -2.24
N ASP A 517 9.63 35.00 -0.93
CA ASP A 517 10.27 35.87 0.06
C ASP A 517 11.78 35.60 0.14
N VAL A 518 12.18 34.33 0.08
CA VAL A 518 13.58 33.91 0.08
C VAL A 518 14.28 34.36 -1.20
N GLU A 519 13.66 34.17 -2.37
CA GLU A 519 14.22 34.62 -3.65
C GLU A 519 14.42 36.14 -3.68
N HIS A 520 13.42 36.91 -3.21
CA HIS A 520 13.51 38.36 -3.11
C HIS A 520 14.65 38.79 -2.17
N LEU A 521 14.74 38.18 -0.98
CA LEU A 521 15.81 38.44 -0.01
C LEU A 521 17.19 38.14 -0.60
N LEU A 522 17.38 36.97 -1.21
CA LEU A 522 18.65 36.55 -1.80
C LEU A 522 19.05 37.43 -2.99
N THR A 523 18.09 37.88 -3.79
CA THR A 523 18.33 38.83 -4.88
C THR A 523 18.83 40.17 -4.34
N GLY A 524 18.20 40.70 -3.29
CA GLY A 524 18.67 41.92 -2.62
C GLY A 524 20.08 41.76 -2.03
N LEU A 525 20.35 40.64 -1.36
CA LEU A 525 21.67 40.36 -0.79
C LEU A 525 22.75 40.19 -1.88
N HIS A 526 22.41 39.59 -3.01
CA HIS A 526 23.30 39.50 -4.17
C HIS A 526 23.67 40.90 -4.70
N LEU A 527 22.72 41.83 -4.81
CA LEU A 527 23.00 43.20 -5.26
C LEU A 527 23.94 43.96 -4.31
N VAL A 528 23.86 43.69 -3.00
CA VAL A 528 24.71 44.34 -1.99
C VAL A 528 26.11 43.74 -1.94
N TYR A 529 26.21 42.41 -1.97
CA TYR A 529 27.47 41.71 -1.71
C TYR A 529 28.16 41.16 -2.97
N ALA A 530 27.51 41.23 -4.12
CA ALA A 530 27.95 40.65 -5.40
C ALA A 530 28.31 39.15 -5.33
N LEU A 531 27.77 38.42 -4.33
CA LEU A 531 28.00 36.99 -4.18
C LEU A 531 26.90 36.22 -4.93
N PRO A 532 27.22 35.40 -5.95
CA PRO A 532 26.23 34.61 -6.67
C PRO A 532 25.72 33.45 -5.81
N VAL A 533 24.43 33.13 -5.95
CA VAL A 533 23.74 32.13 -5.14
C VAL A 533 22.84 31.27 -6.02
N LYS A 534 22.76 29.98 -5.72
CA LYS A 534 21.72 29.10 -6.26
C LYS A 534 20.69 28.83 -5.16
N LEU A 535 19.42 29.10 -5.42
CA LEU A 535 18.30 28.70 -4.56
C LEU A 535 17.65 27.46 -5.17
N VAL A 536 17.48 26.40 -4.38
CA VAL A 536 16.82 25.15 -4.79
C VAL A 536 15.57 24.99 -3.93
N VAL A 537 14.40 25.17 -4.52
CA VAL A 537 13.13 25.11 -3.79
C VAL A 537 12.57 23.69 -3.85
N MET A 538 12.40 23.05 -2.69
CA MET A 538 11.78 21.73 -2.59
C MET A 538 10.28 21.81 -2.89
N ALA A 539 9.70 20.81 -3.56
CA ALA A 539 8.25 20.79 -3.83
C ALA A 539 7.38 20.68 -2.56
N ARG A 540 7.94 20.12 -1.49
CA ARG A 540 7.34 20.01 -0.15
C ARG A 540 8.43 19.77 0.87
N ASN A 541 8.13 20.01 2.15
CA ASN A 541 9.01 19.65 3.25
C ASN A 541 9.33 18.15 3.23
N ALA A 542 10.62 17.83 3.21
CA ALA A 542 11.13 16.47 3.17
C ALA A 542 12.25 16.18 4.19
N GLY A 543 12.63 17.17 4.99
CA GLY A 543 13.59 17.05 6.06
C GLY A 543 15.03 17.32 5.64
N PHE A 544 15.89 17.45 6.65
CA PHE A 544 17.30 17.85 6.51
C PHE A 544 18.09 16.98 5.54
N ALA A 545 18.08 15.66 5.71
CA ALA A 545 18.83 14.75 4.82
C ALA A 545 18.47 14.92 3.35
N ARG A 546 17.17 14.98 3.03
CA ARG A 546 16.72 15.12 1.65
C ARG A 546 17.05 16.50 1.08
N ALA A 547 16.96 17.56 1.87
CA ALA A 547 17.40 18.89 1.47
C ALA A 547 18.92 18.91 1.17
N CYS A 548 19.74 18.34 2.05
CA CYS A 548 21.19 18.22 1.84
C CYS A 548 21.53 17.39 0.59
N ASN A 549 20.91 16.23 0.42
CA ASN A 549 21.10 15.38 -0.76
C ASN A 549 20.70 16.10 -2.05
N THR A 550 19.59 16.85 -2.01
CA THR A 550 19.12 17.64 -3.17
C THR A 550 20.12 18.75 -3.52
N GLY A 551 20.63 19.47 -2.53
CA GLY A 551 21.68 20.47 -2.77
C GLY A 551 22.99 19.86 -3.26
N ALA A 552 23.36 18.67 -2.75
CA ALA A 552 24.52 17.93 -3.21
C ALA A 552 24.41 17.51 -4.68
N ALA A 553 23.21 17.13 -5.14
CA ALA A 553 22.94 16.80 -6.54
C ALA A 553 23.10 18.03 -7.47
N GLU A 554 22.80 19.23 -6.97
CA GLU A 554 22.91 20.50 -7.69
C GLU A 554 24.31 21.12 -7.70
N ALA A 555 25.19 20.60 -6.87
CA ALA A 555 26.54 21.12 -6.68
C ALA A 555 27.52 20.66 -7.79
N ARG A 556 28.51 21.49 -8.10
CA ARG A 556 29.54 21.30 -9.13
C ARG A 556 30.96 21.17 -8.58
N GLY A 557 31.17 21.53 -7.31
CA GLY A 557 32.46 21.44 -6.63
C GLY A 557 32.90 20.00 -6.36
N ALA A 558 34.22 19.80 -6.35
CA ALA A 558 34.85 18.52 -6.02
C ALA A 558 34.76 18.19 -4.51
N VAL A 559 34.58 19.22 -3.69
CA VAL A 559 34.36 19.14 -2.24
C VAL A 559 32.97 19.69 -1.93
N LEU A 560 32.28 19.03 -1.01
CA LEU A 560 31.00 19.44 -0.46
C LEU A 560 31.21 19.92 0.97
N ALA A 561 30.62 21.06 1.30
CA ALA A 561 30.48 21.53 2.67
C ALA A 561 29.00 21.63 3.01
N MET A 562 28.53 20.75 3.89
CA MET A 562 27.18 20.76 4.44
C MET A 562 27.20 21.70 5.64
N VAL A 563 26.46 22.80 5.59
CA VAL A 563 26.53 23.87 6.59
C VAL A 563 25.12 24.31 6.96
N ASN A 564 24.80 24.40 8.25
CA ASN A 564 23.50 24.92 8.69
C ASN A 564 23.38 26.42 8.42
N SER A 565 22.14 26.92 8.31
CA SER A 565 21.86 28.33 8.00
C SER A 565 22.26 29.33 9.08
N ASP A 566 22.45 28.87 10.30
CA ASP A 566 22.83 29.62 11.50
C ASP A 566 24.30 29.40 11.91
N VAL A 567 25.11 28.85 11.00
CA VAL A 567 26.55 28.70 11.16
C VAL A 567 27.29 29.82 10.45
N VAL A 568 28.13 30.54 11.19
CA VAL A 568 28.87 31.72 10.72
C VAL A 568 30.35 31.61 11.09
N PRO A 569 31.29 31.76 10.14
CA PRO A 569 32.71 31.69 10.43
C PRO A 569 33.21 32.87 11.26
N THR A 570 34.19 32.63 12.14
CA THR A 570 34.81 33.70 12.94
C THR A 570 35.80 34.54 12.14
N ALA A 571 36.38 33.99 11.08
CA ALA A 571 37.35 34.64 10.22
C ALA A 571 37.34 34.08 8.78
N PRO A 572 37.79 34.87 7.78
CA PRO A 572 38.02 34.39 6.41
C PRO A 572 39.04 33.23 6.34
N GLY A 573 38.98 32.45 5.26
CA GLY A 573 39.90 31.35 5.00
C GLY A 573 39.57 30.05 5.73
N TRP A 574 38.37 29.94 6.33
CA TRP A 574 37.90 28.75 7.06
C TRP A 574 37.76 27.53 6.14
N LEU A 575 37.12 27.71 4.98
CA LEU A 575 36.80 26.64 4.04
C LEU A 575 38.03 25.98 3.38
N PRO A 576 39.03 26.74 2.86
CA PRO A 576 40.24 26.11 2.31
C PRO A 576 41.07 25.39 3.37
N GLN A 577 40.99 25.78 4.64
CA GLN A 577 41.67 25.06 5.73
C GLN A 577 41.04 23.68 5.97
N LEU A 578 39.71 23.59 5.93
CA LEU A 578 39.01 22.30 6.02
C LEU A 578 39.27 21.44 4.77
N ALA A 579 39.06 22.00 3.58
CA ALA A 579 39.19 21.27 2.32
C ALA A 579 40.59 20.66 2.11
N ARG A 580 41.66 21.35 2.53
CA ARG A 580 43.04 20.84 2.43
C ARG A 580 43.30 19.55 3.24
N ARG A 581 42.50 19.25 4.27
CA ARG A 581 42.64 18.01 5.04
C ARG A 581 42.13 16.77 4.32
N LEU A 582 41.44 16.95 3.19
CA LEU A 582 40.88 15.89 2.36
C LEU A 582 41.84 15.47 1.22
N ASP A 583 43.15 15.69 1.37
CA ASP A 583 44.19 15.45 0.36
C ASP A 583 44.44 13.97 -0.01
N GLY A 584 43.58 13.04 0.42
CA GLY A 584 43.59 11.61 0.13
C GLY A 584 44.69 10.80 0.83
N ARG A 585 45.88 11.39 1.03
CA ARG A 585 47.08 10.72 1.59
C ARG A 585 46.89 10.26 3.04
N ARG A 586 46.04 10.96 3.79
CA ARG A 586 45.80 10.68 5.22
C ARG A 586 44.61 9.74 5.46
N GLY A 587 43.93 9.25 4.42
CA GLY A 587 42.74 8.42 4.59
C GLY A 587 41.59 9.10 5.35
N ILE A 588 41.56 10.44 5.34
CA ILE A 588 40.48 11.23 5.94
C ILE A 588 39.33 11.29 4.94
N GLY A 589 38.13 10.91 5.39
CA GLY A 589 36.91 10.93 4.58
C GLY A 589 36.10 12.21 4.75
N ALA A 590 35.97 12.70 5.98
CA ALA A 590 35.27 13.94 6.29
C ALA A 590 35.94 14.69 7.43
N VAL A 591 35.71 16.01 7.47
CA VAL A 591 36.21 16.90 8.51
C VAL A 591 35.12 17.80 9.07
N GLY A 592 35.24 18.13 10.36
CA GLY A 592 34.37 19.08 11.05
C GLY A 592 35.19 20.11 11.84
N PRO A 593 34.77 21.39 11.87
CA PRO A 593 35.45 22.46 12.59
C PRO A 593 35.13 22.44 14.10
N LYS A 594 35.73 23.37 14.84
CA LYS A 594 35.26 23.76 16.18
C LYS A 594 34.01 24.61 16.05
N LEU A 595 32.94 24.24 16.75
CA LEU A 595 31.72 25.06 16.85
C LEU A 595 31.63 25.68 18.24
N LEU A 596 31.31 26.96 18.25
CA LEU A 596 31.13 27.78 19.44
C LEU A 596 29.67 28.22 19.57
N PHE A 597 29.17 28.27 20.80
CA PHE A 597 27.96 29.00 21.13
C PHE A 597 28.20 30.52 21.02
N GLU A 598 27.12 31.32 21.06
CA GLU A 598 27.20 32.78 20.95
C GLU A 598 28.00 33.44 22.08
N ASP A 599 28.13 32.77 23.23
CA ASP A 599 28.90 33.24 24.40
C ASP A 599 30.39 32.85 24.30
N GLY A 600 30.78 32.15 23.23
CA GLY A 600 32.13 31.66 23.02
C GLY A 600 32.44 30.37 23.79
N SER A 601 31.47 29.72 24.43
CA SER A 601 31.66 28.37 24.98
C SER A 601 31.63 27.31 23.85
N LEU A 602 32.28 26.17 24.08
CA LEU A 602 32.35 25.07 23.13
C LEU A 602 31.00 24.40 22.94
N GLN A 603 30.58 24.25 21.69
CA GLN A 603 29.40 23.47 21.33
C GLN A 603 29.80 22.14 20.69
N HIS A 604 30.88 22.11 19.89
CA HIS A 604 31.36 20.92 19.22
C HIS A 604 32.88 20.90 19.09
N ALA A 605 33.49 19.82 19.58
CA ALA A 605 34.89 19.47 19.35
C ALA A 605 35.02 18.04 18.77
N GLY A 606 34.13 17.67 17.86
CA GLY A 606 33.90 16.28 17.45
C GLY A 606 32.86 15.58 18.32
N MET A 607 32.37 14.44 17.83
CA MET A 607 31.35 13.61 18.48
C MET A 607 31.89 12.24 18.90
N TYR A 608 31.26 11.68 19.94
CA TYR A 608 31.41 10.30 20.37
C TYR A 608 30.05 9.68 20.67
N PHE A 609 30.03 8.36 20.82
CA PHE A 609 28.82 7.61 21.14
C PHE A 609 28.86 7.14 22.59
N ALA A 610 27.78 7.36 23.32
CA ALA A 610 27.62 6.88 24.69
C ALA A 610 26.29 6.15 24.85
N GLN A 611 26.27 5.13 25.71
CA GLN A 611 25.02 4.48 26.07
C GLN A 611 24.32 5.25 27.19
N ASP A 612 23.00 5.38 27.09
CA ASP A 612 22.18 5.82 28.20
C ASP A 612 21.93 4.69 29.23
N HIS A 613 21.16 4.98 30.27
CA HIS A 613 20.81 4.01 31.31
C HIS A 613 20.01 2.79 30.80
N ARG A 614 19.50 2.83 29.56
CA ARG A 614 18.79 1.73 28.90
C ARG A 614 19.65 1.03 27.84
N GLY A 615 20.95 1.36 27.74
CA GLY A 615 21.87 0.77 26.76
C GLY A 615 21.76 1.35 25.35
N ARG A 616 21.01 2.45 25.16
CA ARG A 616 20.79 3.04 23.83
C ARG A 616 21.93 3.96 23.43
N TRP A 617 22.40 3.86 22.18
CA TRP A 617 23.49 4.68 21.66
C TRP A 617 23.04 6.11 21.34
N LEU A 618 23.68 7.07 22.01
CA LEU A 618 23.43 8.51 21.88
C LEU A 618 24.63 9.24 21.28
N ASN A 619 24.34 10.25 20.46
CA ASN A 619 25.33 11.20 19.94
C ASN A 619 25.69 12.20 21.04
N GLN A 620 26.98 12.30 21.37
CA GLN A 620 27.51 13.22 22.37
C GLN A 620 28.64 14.06 21.78
N HIS A 621 28.79 15.28 22.28
CA HIS A 621 29.80 16.23 21.81
C HIS A 621 30.94 16.32 22.83
N PHE A 622 32.19 16.18 22.36
CA PHE A 622 33.35 16.35 23.25
C PHE A 622 33.40 17.78 23.79
N TYR A 623 33.60 17.90 25.10
CA TYR A 623 33.87 19.16 25.81
C TYR A 623 32.79 20.25 25.67
N LYS A 624 31.54 19.87 25.37
CA LYS A 624 30.42 20.81 25.28
C LYS A 624 30.25 21.60 26.59
N GLY A 625 30.10 22.91 26.48
CA GLY A 625 29.98 23.86 27.60
C GLY A 625 31.31 24.34 28.20
N MET A 626 32.45 23.78 27.79
CA MET A 626 33.77 24.24 28.25
C MET A 626 34.19 25.54 27.55
N PRO A 627 35.14 26.32 28.09
CA PRO A 627 35.66 27.52 27.42
C PRO A 627 36.28 27.23 26.04
N ARG A 628 36.23 28.18 25.09
CA ARG A 628 36.76 28.03 23.71
C ARG A 628 38.21 27.56 23.60
N ASP A 629 39.01 27.92 24.59
CA ASP A 629 40.45 27.69 24.71
C ASP A 629 40.78 26.51 25.62
N TYR A 630 39.78 25.73 26.05
CA TYR A 630 39.97 24.50 26.79
C TYR A 630 40.96 23.58 26.05
N ALA A 631 42.14 23.39 26.62
CA ALA A 631 43.30 22.87 25.91
C ALA A 631 43.03 21.55 25.13
N PRO A 632 42.34 20.53 25.70
CA PRO A 632 41.99 19.31 24.96
C PRO A 632 41.09 19.52 23.73
N ALA A 633 40.33 20.61 23.67
CA ALA A 633 39.50 20.96 22.53
C ALA A 633 40.27 21.71 21.42
N CYS A 634 41.51 22.12 21.68
CA CYS A 634 42.37 22.81 20.72
C CYS A 634 43.27 21.84 19.92
N GLU A 635 43.18 20.54 20.17
CA GLU A 635 43.95 19.50 19.49
C GLU A 635 43.19 18.88 18.30
N GLU A 636 43.83 18.90 17.12
CA GLU A 636 43.34 18.20 15.93
C GLU A 636 43.41 16.68 16.17
N ARG A 637 42.29 15.99 15.97
CA ARG A 637 42.22 14.55 16.27
C ARG A 637 41.20 13.81 15.42
N VAL A 638 41.43 12.52 15.25
CA VAL A 638 40.45 11.59 14.68
C VAL A 638 39.35 11.35 15.71
N VAL A 639 38.10 11.50 15.28
CA VAL A 639 36.91 11.31 16.11
C VAL A 639 35.97 10.30 15.45
N PRO A 640 35.07 9.65 16.21
CA PRO A 640 34.03 8.79 15.65
C PRO A 640 33.13 9.48 14.64
N ALA A 641 32.73 10.74 14.89
CA ALA A 641 31.85 11.51 14.03
C ALA A 641 32.05 13.02 14.23
N VAL A 642 31.51 13.82 13.31
CA VAL A 642 31.32 15.28 13.44
C VAL A 642 29.89 15.63 13.10
N THR A 643 29.42 16.79 13.57
CA THR A 643 28.02 17.18 13.37
C THR A 643 27.74 17.73 11.99
N GLY A 644 26.51 17.55 11.51
CA GLY A 644 25.99 18.09 10.26
C GLY A 644 25.88 19.62 10.24
N ALA A 645 26.05 20.31 11.38
CA ALA A 645 26.09 21.77 11.40
C ALA A 645 27.22 22.34 10.54
N CYS A 646 28.38 21.66 10.49
CA CYS A 646 29.39 21.88 9.46
C CYS A 646 30.19 20.60 9.22
N LEU A 647 29.91 19.91 8.11
CA LEU A 647 30.61 18.68 7.70
C LEU A 647 31.14 18.85 6.27
N VAL A 648 32.45 18.67 6.09
CA VAL A 648 33.13 18.84 4.80
C VAL A 648 33.74 17.53 4.33
N LEU A 649 33.44 17.13 3.10
CA LEU A 649 33.92 15.89 2.49
C LEU A 649 34.04 16.01 0.96
N THR A 650 34.74 15.08 0.31
CA THR A 650 34.79 15.06 -1.16
C THR A 650 33.47 14.60 -1.75
N ARG A 651 33.02 15.19 -2.86
CA ARG A 651 31.85 14.74 -3.62
C ARG A 651 31.92 13.25 -3.95
N ALA A 652 33.05 12.80 -4.48
CA ALA A 652 33.23 11.41 -4.87
C ALA A 652 32.94 10.43 -3.72
N LEU A 653 33.41 10.74 -2.51
CA LEU A 653 33.11 9.93 -1.33
C LEU A 653 31.65 10.05 -0.89
N PHE A 654 31.05 11.25 -0.94
CA PHE A 654 29.63 11.43 -0.63
C PHE A 654 28.75 10.56 -1.53
N ASP A 655 29.03 10.55 -2.83
CA ASP A 655 28.34 9.72 -3.81
C ASP A 655 28.62 8.22 -3.57
N GLU A 656 29.87 7.85 -3.26
CA GLU A 656 30.29 6.47 -2.96
C GLU A 656 29.55 5.86 -1.76
N VAL A 657 29.31 6.67 -0.72
CA VAL A 657 28.61 6.22 0.50
C VAL A 657 27.10 6.43 0.44
N GLY A 658 26.58 6.97 -0.66
CA GLY A 658 25.15 7.20 -0.88
C GLY A 658 24.55 8.37 -0.10
N GLY A 659 25.38 9.35 0.28
CA GLY A 659 24.95 10.57 0.96
C GLY A 659 24.26 10.36 2.31
N PHE A 660 23.47 11.36 2.74
CA PHE A 660 22.69 11.27 3.97
C PHE A 660 21.58 10.24 3.82
N THR A 661 21.40 9.38 4.83
CA THR A 661 20.23 8.49 4.84
C THR A 661 18.99 9.32 5.11
N GLU A 662 17.94 9.07 4.34
CA GLU A 662 16.68 9.78 4.48
C GLU A 662 15.65 8.95 5.25
N ASP A 663 16.07 7.97 6.06
CA ASP A 663 15.14 7.07 6.75
C ASP A 663 14.81 7.53 8.18
N TYR A 664 15.60 8.47 8.71
CA TYR A 664 15.36 9.09 10.01
C TYR A 664 14.17 10.06 9.92
N VAL A 665 13.30 9.99 10.91
CA VAL A 665 12.12 10.85 11.00
C VAL A 665 12.45 12.08 11.83
N ILE A 666 12.40 13.27 11.23
CA ILE A 666 12.50 14.57 11.95
C ILE A 666 13.90 14.80 12.62
N GLY A 667 15.02 14.29 12.09
CA GLY A 667 16.38 14.75 12.48
C GLY A 667 17.17 13.90 13.52
N ASP A 668 18.34 14.42 13.95
CA ASP A 668 19.29 13.99 15.01
C ASP A 668 20.39 12.95 14.69
N TYR A 669 20.22 12.08 13.69
CA TYR A 669 21.14 10.93 13.48
C TYR A 669 21.72 10.85 12.07
N GLU A 670 21.36 11.78 11.18
CA GLU A 670 21.79 11.76 9.78
C GLU A 670 23.30 12.01 9.62
N ASP A 671 23.87 12.86 10.48
CA ASP A 671 25.29 13.21 10.46
C ASP A 671 26.20 12.09 10.99
N SER A 672 25.82 11.47 12.10
CA SER A 672 26.51 10.29 12.63
C SER A 672 26.40 9.09 11.69
N ASP A 673 25.24 8.85 11.07
CA ASP A 673 25.06 7.80 10.06
C ASP A 673 25.99 8.01 8.86
N LEU A 674 26.09 9.24 8.34
CA LEU A 674 27.05 9.55 7.27
C LEU A 674 28.50 9.31 7.70
N CYS A 675 28.89 9.73 8.90
CA CYS A 675 30.22 9.47 9.45
C CYS A 675 30.52 7.96 9.62
N LEU A 676 29.52 7.18 10.01
CA LEU A 676 29.63 5.72 10.19
C LEU A 676 29.71 5.00 8.84
N LYS A 677 28.96 5.43 7.82
CA LYS A 677 29.12 4.95 6.43
C LYS A 677 30.53 5.19 5.91
N ILE A 678 31.08 6.39 6.14
CA ILE A 678 32.46 6.74 5.78
C ILE A 678 33.46 5.84 6.52
N THR A 679 33.24 5.63 7.82
CA THR A 679 34.09 4.77 8.65
C THR A 679 34.04 3.31 8.20
N ALA A 680 32.87 2.81 7.78
CA ALA A 680 32.70 1.48 7.21
C ALA A 680 33.49 1.28 5.90
N ARG A 681 33.82 2.36 5.18
CA ARG A 681 34.74 2.36 4.03
C ARG A 681 36.22 2.50 4.41
N GLY A 682 36.56 2.35 5.69
CA GLY A 682 37.93 2.42 6.18
C GLY A 682 38.52 3.82 6.20
N ARG A 683 37.69 4.86 5.99
CA ARG A 683 38.10 6.27 6.07
C ARG A 683 37.91 6.79 7.49
N ARG A 684 38.62 7.86 7.85
CA ARG A 684 38.58 8.46 9.20
C ARG A 684 37.90 9.82 9.17
N ILE A 685 37.26 10.18 10.29
CA ILE A 685 36.67 11.50 10.49
C ILE A 685 37.63 12.37 11.32
N LEU A 686 37.87 13.60 10.90
CA LEU A 686 38.83 14.51 11.54
C LEU A 686 38.14 15.73 12.12
N TYR A 687 38.39 16.01 13.40
CA TYR A 687 38.04 17.27 14.03
C TYR A 687 39.18 18.28 13.86
N VAL A 688 38.88 19.50 13.37
CA VAL A 688 39.86 20.54 13.01
C VAL A 688 39.64 21.81 13.85
N PRO A 689 40.34 21.98 14.99
CA PRO A 689 40.13 23.09 15.91
C PRO A 689 40.68 24.43 15.43
N ALA A 690 41.55 24.43 14.42
CA ALA A 690 42.12 25.65 13.83
C ALA A 690 41.07 26.46 13.04
N VAL A 691 39.92 25.86 12.75
CA VAL A 691 38.78 26.52 12.13
C VAL A 691 37.66 26.62 13.17
N GLU A 692 37.28 27.84 13.50
CA GLU A 692 36.21 28.12 14.47
C GLU A 692 35.02 28.74 13.76
N LEU A 693 33.82 28.23 14.02
CA LEU A 693 32.56 28.78 13.54
C LEU A 693 31.61 28.98 14.74
N TYR A 694 30.80 30.03 14.71
CA TYR A 694 29.66 30.17 15.62
C TYR A 694 28.47 29.37 15.07
N HIS A 695 27.74 28.68 15.92
CA HIS A 695 26.47 28.03 15.58
C HIS A 695 25.39 28.53 16.55
N LEU A 696 24.53 29.41 16.04
CA LEU A 696 23.70 30.32 16.82
C LEU A 696 22.31 29.74 17.16
N GLU A 697 22.22 28.47 17.59
CA GLU A 697 21.06 27.55 17.83
C GLU A 697 19.77 28.13 18.51
N ARG A 698 19.31 29.35 18.20
CA ARG A 698 18.39 30.15 19.04
C ARG A 698 16.91 29.83 18.89
N ARG A 699 16.49 28.98 17.95
CA ARG A 699 15.06 28.63 17.77
C ARG A 699 14.75 27.14 17.72
N SER A 700 15.64 26.31 17.18
CA SER A 700 15.45 24.86 17.08
C SER A 700 15.42 24.16 18.44
N MET A 701 16.13 24.65 19.45
CA MET A 701 16.21 24.01 20.77
C MET A 701 14.88 23.93 21.54
N ARG A 702 13.97 24.90 21.36
CA ARG A 702 12.68 24.92 22.08
C ARG A 702 11.70 23.87 21.54
N GLU A 703 11.73 23.62 20.24
CA GLU A 703 11.01 22.50 19.59
C GLU A 703 11.77 21.16 19.77
N SER A 704 13.11 21.21 19.85
CA SER A 704 13.98 20.05 20.08
C SER A 704 13.80 19.44 21.48
N ALA A 705 13.49 20.21 22.51
CA ALA A 705 13.27 19.67 23.87
C ALA A 705 12.02 18.78 23.99
N ASP A 706 10.98 19.04 23.18
CA ASP A 706 9.81 18.16 23.07
C ASP A 706 10.09 16.97 22.14
N TYR A 707 10.96 17.17 21.15
CA TYR A 707 11.41 16.15 20.20
C TYR A 707 12.39 15.11 20.77
N MET A 708 13.44 15.53 21.49
CA MET A 708 14.44 14.67 22.15
C MET A 708 13.85 13.81 23.28
N ARG A 709 12.62 14.12 23.70
CA ARG A 709 11.84 13.31 24.64
C ARG A 709 10.69 12.58 23.96
N GLY A 710 10.51 12.75 22.67
CA GLY A 710 9.42 12.21 21.86
C GLY A 710 9.69 10.81 21.30
N ILE A 711 8.66 10.20 20.72
CA ILE A 711 8.75 8.90 20.04
C ILE A 711 9.67 8.98 18.81
N ALA A 712 9.73 10.13 18.14
CA ALA A 712 10.52 10.31 16.93
C ALA A 712 12.03 10.12 17.21
N TRP A 713 12.54 10.73 18.28
CA TRP A 713 13.89 10.49 18.75
C TRP A 713 14.12 9.02 19.15
N GLN A 714 13.18 8.39 19.87
CA GLN A 714 13.29 6.97 20.24
C GLN A 714 13.35 6.06 19.00
N TYR A 715 12.53 6.34 17.99
CA TYR A 715 12.52 5.64 16.70
C TYR A 715 13.86 5.79 15.98
N ASN A 716 14.38 7.02 15.86
CA ASN A 716 15.67 7.26 15.19
C ASN A 716 16.83 6.62 15.95
N CYS A 717 16.82 6.69 17.28
CA CYS A 717 17.79 6.02 18.13
C CYS A 717 17.78 4.50 17.91
N ALA A 718 16.60 3.87 17.90
CA ALA A 718 16.44 2.44 17.63
C ALA A 718 16.91 2.08 16.21
N LEU A 719 16.55 2.88 15.20
CA LEU A 719 16.99 2.68 13.82
C LEU A 719 18.51 2.81 13.66
N HIS A 720 19.13 3.80 14.30
CA HIS A 720 20.57 4.00 14.29
C HIS A 720 21.31 2.88 15.01
N ALA A 721 20.81 2.44 16.17
CA ALA A 721 21.37 1.30 16.89
C ALA A 721 21.26 0.00 16.08
N ALA A 722 20.11 -0.25 15.43
CA ALA A 722 19.92 -1.43 14.59
C ALA A 722 20.88 -1.48 13.39
N ARG A 723 21.24 -0.31 12.83
CA ARG A 723 22.17 -0.22 11.69
C ARG A 723 23.63 -0.32 12.09
N TRP A 724 24.00 0.34 13.18
CA TRP A 724 25.39 0.65 13.48
C TRP A 724 25.86 0.18 14.84
N GLY A 725 25.01 -0.45 15.65
CA GLY A 725 25.33 -0.84 17.03
C GLY A 725 26.63 -1.64 17.16
N ASP A 726 26.85 -2.60 16.27
CA ASP A 726 28.08 -3.40 16.24
C ASP A 726 29.32 -2.56 15.89
N LEU A 727 29.22 -1.72 14.85
CA LEU A 727 30.32 -0.85 14.44
C LEU A 727 30.64 0.19 15.51
N ILE A 728 29.62 0.79 16.14
CA ILE A 728 29.77 1.73 17.24
C ILE A 728 30.45 1.05 18.42
N THR A 729 30.02 -0.16 18.79
CA THR A 729 30.66 -0.96 19.85
C THR A 729 32.15 -1.16 19.54
N ASP A 730 32.47 -1.55 18.32
CA ASP A 730 33.86 -1.73 17.90
C ASP A 730 34.65 -0.41 17.92
N ILE A 731 34.08 0.71 17.50
CA ILE A 731 34.70 2.06 17.51
C ILE A 731 34.97 2.57 18.92
N MET A 732 34.03 2.34 19.83
CA MET A 732 34.09 2.84 21.20
C MET A 732 34.93 1.96 22.13
N GLN A 733 35.35 0.76 21.70
CA GLN A 733 36.25 -0.07 22.49
C GLN A 733 37.65 0.55 22.69
N PRO A 734 38.24 0.43 23.90
CA PRO A 734 39.59 0.90 24.14
C PRO A 734 40.60 0.18 23.24
N ARG A 735 41.59 0.92 22.70
CA ARG A 735 42.53 0.45 21.67
C ARG A 735 43.25 -0.88 21.98
N GLY A 736 43.36 -1.28 23.25
CA GLY A 736 43.98 -2.54 23.68
C GLY A 736 43.19 -3.82 23.35
N SER A 737 41.86 -3.76 23.23
CA SER A 737 41.03 -4.96 22.96
C SER A 737 40.94 -5.33 21.48
N ARG A 738 41.01 -4.33 20.59
CA ARG A 738 40.96 -4.51 19.12
C ARG A 738 42.08 -5.39 18.56
N ARG A 739 43.27 -5.33 19.15
CA ARG A 739 44.45 -6.11 18.72
C ARG A 739 44.25 -7.62 18.95
N ARG A 740 43.68 -8.01 20.10
CA ARG A 740 43.41 -9.41 20.46
C ARG A 740 42.35 -10.09 19.59
N ARG A 741 41.37 -9.35 19.06
CA ARG A 741 40.30 -9.92 18.21
C ARG A 741 40.76 -10.12 16.77
N ARG A 742 41.56 -9.20 16.20
CA ARG A 742 42.21 -9.39 14.89
C ARG A 742 43.20 -10.56 14.92
N GLU A 743 43.97 -10.72 16.00
CA GLU A 743 44.88 -11.86 16.17
C GLU A 743 44.11 -13.20 16.30
N ARG A 744 42.90 -13.21 16.90
CA ARG A 744 42.05 -14.42 16.96
C ARG A 744 41.35 -14.76 15.64
N SER A 745 41.01 -13.77 14.82
CA SER A 745 40.34 -13.97 13.53
C SER A 745 41.31 -14.29 12.38
N LEU A 746 42.62 -14.15 12.60
CA LEU A 746 43.67 -14.58 11.67
C LEU A 746 44.21 -15.98 12.00
N CYS A 747 43.86 -16.52 13.17
CA CYS A 747 44.23 -17.87 13.63
C CYS A 747 43.08 -18.88 13.52
N ALA A 748 41.93 -18.50 12.97
CA ALA A 748 40.78 -19.34 12.66
C ALA A 748 40.44 -19.13 11.19
#